data_AF-A0A9P8L6M4-F1
#
_entry.id   AF-A0A9P8L6M4-F1
#
_cell.length_a   1.000
_cell.length_b   1.000
_cell.length_c   1.000
_cell.angle_alpha   90.00
_cell.angle_beta   90.00
_cell.angle_gamma   90.00
#
_symmetry.space_group_name_H-M   'P 1'
#
loop_
_entity.id
_entity.type
_entity.pdbx_description
1 polymer ?
#
loop_
_entity_poly.entity_id
_entity_poly.type
_entity_poly.pdbx_seq_one_letter_code
_entity_poly.pdbx_strand_id
1 'polypeptide(L)'
;GGPSGLVAAKTLLCSHPPGTFEPTIFEASSSIGGMWPHGVGDDGPHKVYAHMPTNLSKFTVGFSDFAWKSVDLGSQKNRDSVPMFPKAWQVGRYLAAYAKEYGIEPLVRLGCRVTDASRGAFEGDRRWRVTWERNGGARGTLGAPELASEDFHLLVVASGFFSRRLEPDIEGLDDRLKDRVHVAHTADVKDTRGLLDAIEEKARRAVEGTNKPVDFVSPNTVGNIVVVGGSMSGAEAASSLALRLSDEKYSPPSSGKKTSNYAVRHIASRPFWVLPPIIPSDPMVRAASETTPSYNPNPAFLPLDLCMYDLSRRPPGEVTELSPIVSPERARLMNKYFHSLVGGGVGELRSDVLVNRGEASERAPWVAVSEGYEGFVRDGAISTRLGRVQRVGIEEQSGMVSAMLSGGDTIENVIALVLATGYEPHPSLNFLEPEVLGILEYQPENNFLPLLLEKHNTIHPSLPDMGFVGFYRGPYWGVLEMQARFLGRLWAGGEGGKICLSSLPEKSTEIQTMRAIRNPELRGQWPMGDFVGIMEDFARDLGITRQGINSVSNSERGGPVVPARYSPGAGSLQAQATLSSLSHTLQSATADRPSFVARATSSALHGRWHLSRTLKSRIPSFPSGTFTGTATFHPRLPTDERFDAEYLYIEDGDLVTNEGLRLKGSRRYVWRYEEAGDKLSVWFVKSNDGMTVDYLFHELEFRGRSVGVDGGEGFEEGVGDGGGWMAIGHHLCEEDDYTPKYRFMFAGTALRKFGVRYQVVGPKKNYSTET
;
A
#
# COMPACT_ATOMS: atom_id res chain seq x y z
N GLY A 1 -18.89 9.73 11.46
CA GLY A 1 -19.44 8.72 10.54
C GLY A 1 -18.40 7.91 9.76
N GLY A 2 -17.10 7.93 10.09
CA GLY A 2 -16.10 7.02 9.53
C GLY A 2 -16.05 5.64 10.22
N PRO A 3 -15.10 4.74 9.85
CA PRO A 3 -15.00 3.39 10.40
C PRO A 3 -14.97 3.35 11.93
N SER A 4 -14.22 4.25 12.56
CA SER A 4 -14.12 4.37 14.02
C SER A 4 -15.46 4.68 14.69
N GLY A 5 -16.21 5.65 14.16
CA GLY A 5 -17.50 6.05 14.74
C GLY A 5 -18.57 4.98 14.54
N LEU A 6 -18.56 4.32 13.37
CA LEU A 6 -19.50 3.25 13.06
C LEU A 6 -19.29 2.02 13.95
N VAL A 7 -18.04 1.56 14.13
CA VAL A 7 -17.76 0.42 15.01
C VAL A 7 -17.97 0.73 16.49
N ALA A 8 -17.70 1.98 16.91
CA ALA A 8 -17.99 2.45 18.26
C ALA A 8 -19.50 2.41 18.56
N ALA A 9 -20.32 3.03 17.71
CA ALA A 9 -21.78 3.02 17.89
C ALA A 9 -22.36 1.61 17.84
N LYS A 10 -21.93 0.79 16.86
CA LYS A 10 -22.33 -0.62 16.80
C LYS A 10 -21.98 -1.37 18.07
N THR A 11 -20.77 -1.19 18.60
CA THR A 11 -20.35 -1.90 19.81
C THR A 11 -21.14 -1.46 21.04
N LEU A 12 -21.37 -0.16 21.22
CA LEU A 12 -22.17 0.36 22.32
C LEU A 12 -23.64 -0.10 22.23
N LEU A 13 -24.22 -0.08 21.03
CA LEU A 13 -25.61 -0.46 20.80
C LEU A 13 -25.84 -1.97 20.89
N CYS A 14 -25.01 -2.77 20.21
CA CYS A 14 -25.31 -4.18 19.94
C CYS A 14 -24.60 -5.17 20.87
N SER A 15 -23.51 -4.77 21.55
CA SER A 15 -22.72 -5.68 22.40
C SER A 15 -23.09 -5.61 23.88
N HIS A 16 -24.10 -4.82 24.24
CA HIS A 16 -24.55 -4.60 25.62
C HIS A 16 -26.07 -4.75 25.70
N PRO A 17 -26.65 -4.97 26.89
CA PRO A 17 -28.11 -5.03 27.06
C PRO A 17 -28.81 -3.80 26.46
N PRO A 18 -29.97 -3.97 25.80
CA PRO A 18 -30.74 -2.85 25.29
C PRO A 18 -31.00 -1.79 26.37
N GLY A 19 -30.75 -0.53 26.05
CA GLY A 19 -30.88 0.59 26.99
C GLY A 19 -29.63 0.89 27.84
N THR A 20 -28.55 0.12 27.74
CA THR A 20 -27.28 0.47 28.42
C THR A 20 -26.66 1.74 27.83
N PHE A 21 -26.70 1.91 26.51
CA PHE A 21 -26.17 3.08 25.81
C PHE A 21 -27.14 3.59 24.75
N GLU A 22 -27.18 4.91 24.54
CA GLU A 22 -27.93 5.58 23.48
C GLU A 22 -26.97 6.44 22.63
N PRO A 23 -26.19 5.81 21.73
CA PRO A 23 -25.16 6.51 20.97
C PRO A 23 -25.76 7.47 19.92
N THR A 24 -25.22 8.68 19.84
CA THR A 24 -25.45 9.63 18.74
C THR A 24 -24.14 9.93 18.03
N ILE A 25 -24.11 9.84 16.70
CA ILE A 25 -22.94 10.18 15.88
C ILE A 25 -23.18 11.52 15.20
N PHE A 26 -22.29 12.48 15.41
CA PHE A 26 -22.21 13.70 14.61
C PHE A 26 -21.22 13.50 13.45
N GLU A 27 -21.64 13.79 12.23
CA GLU A 27 -20.80 13.69 11.03
C GLU A 27 -20.87 14.99 10.23
N ALA A 28 -19.71 15.61 9.99
CA ALA A 28 -19.62 16.89 9.30
C ALA A 28 -19.96 16.77 7.80
N SER A 29 -19.71 15.61 7.19
CA SER A 29 -20.05 15.31 5.81
C SER A 29 -21.54 15.03 5.61
N SER A 30 -22.02 15.14 4.37
CA SER A 30 -23.36 14.71 3.95
C SER A 30 -23.49 13.19 3.77
N SER A 31 -22.44 12.42 4.05
CA SER A 31 -22.41 10.96 3.98
C SER A 31 -21.55 10.36 5.09
N ILE A 32 -21.77 9.08 5.40
CA ILE A 32 -20.86 8.28 6.25
C ILE A 32 -19.57 7.93 5.48
N GLY A 33 -18.77 6.98 5.99
CA GLY A 33 -17.56 6.47 5.33
C GLY A 33 -16.28 7.23 5.65
N GLY A 34 -16.37 8.50 6.04
CA GLY A 34 -15.23 9.34 6.40
C GLY A 34 -14.32 9.57 5.20
N MET A 35 -13.07 9.08 5.26
CA MET A 35 -12.15 9.25 4.14
C MET A 35 -12.47 8.37 2.93
N TRP A 36 -13.30 7.33 3.09
CA TRP A 36 -13.58 6.33 2.05
C TRP A 36 -14.80 6.74 1.19
N PRO A 37 -14.65 6.89 -0.14
CA PRO A 37 -15.75 7.22 -1.05
C PRO A 37 -16.73 6.05 -1.22
N HIS A 38 -17.97 6.30 -1.68
CA HIS A 38 -19.00 5.26 -1.88
C HIS A 38 -19.10 4.76 -3.33
N GLY A 39 -18.45 5.46 -4.27
CA GLY A 39 -18.52 5.15 -5.68
C GLY A 39 -17.33 5.69 -6.49
N VAL A 40 -17.23 5.21 -7.73
CA VAL A 40 -16.16 5.58 -8.67
C VAL A 40 -16.20 7.04 -9.10
N GLY A 41 -17.39 7.66 -9.11
CA GLY A 41 -17.59 9.09 -9.39
C GLY A 41 -17.94 9.92 -8.16
N ASP A 42 -17.64 9.41 -6.97
CA ASP A 42 -17.84 10.16 -5.73
C ASP A 42 -16.77 11.25 -5.61
N ASP A 43 -17.06 12.41 -6.20
CA ASP A 43 -16.22 13.62 -6.16
C ASP A 43 -16.35 14.41 -4.85
N GLY A 44 -16.93 13.78 -3.80
CA GLY A 44 -16.97 14.34 -2.46
C GLY A 44 -15.55 14.69 -1.94
N PRO A 45 -15.46 15.44 -0.82
CA PRO A 45 -14.18 15.87 -0.23
C PRO A 45 -13.43 14.71 0.46
N HIS A 46 -13.37 13.55 -0.18
CA HIS A 46 -12.65 12.37 0.29
C HIS A 46 -11.14 12.58 0.15
N LYS A 47 -10.39 11.92 1.04
CA LYS A 47 -8.93 12.08 1.14
C LYS A 47 -8.17 11.05 0.32
N VAL A 48 -8.88 10.12 -0.31
CA VAL A 48 -8.33 9.05 -1.14
C VAL A 48 -9.09 8.93 -2.45
N TYR A 49 -8.36 8.62 -3.51
CA TYR A 49 -8.91 8.34 -4.81
C TYR A 49 -9.74 7.04 -4.80
N ALA A 50 -10.90 7.04 -5.47
CA ALA A 50 -11.86 5.95 -5.43
C ALA A 50 -11.27 4.58 -5.82
N HIS A 51 -10.41 4.52 -6.84
CA HIS A 51 -9.81 3.25 -7.29
C HIS A 51 -8.52 2.86 -6.57
N MET A 52 -8.04 3.66 -5.61
CA MET A 52 -6.86 3.31 -4.81
C MET A 52 -7.11 2.01 -4.04
N PRO A 53 -6.28 0.97 -4.21
CA PRO A 53 -6.38 -0.26 -3.40
C PRO A 53 -5.92 -0.01 -1.96
N THR A 54 -6.42 -0.80 -1.02
CA THR A 54 -5.89 -0.83 0.35
C THR A 54 -4.51 -1.46 0.37
N ASN A 55 -3.63 -0.99 1.26
CA ASN A 55 -2.31 -1.61 1.45
C ASN A 55 -2.36 -2.94 2.21
N LEU A 56 -3.46 -3.23 2.91
CA LEU A 56 -3.68 -4.46 3.67
C LEU A 56 -4.79 -5.28 3.00
N SER A 57 -4.76 -6.59 3.23
CA SER A 57 -5.73 -7.51 2.66
C SER A 57 -7.13 -7.29 3.22
N LYS A 58 -8.14 -7.80 2.50
CA LYS A 58 -9.54 -7.85 2.95
C LYS A 58 -9.72 -8.56 4.31
N PHE A 59 -8.77 -9.40 4.73
CA PHE A 59 -8.83 -10.07 6.02
C PHE A 59 -8.52 -9.14 7.18
N THR A 60 -7.68 -8.12 6.97
CA THR A 60 -7.35 -7.13 8.00
C THR A 60 -8.19 -5.86 7.86
N VAL A 61 -8.55 -5.47 6.64
CA VAL A 61 -9.46 -4.34 6.38
C VAL A 61 -10.91 -4.81 6.53
N GLY A 62 -11.34 -5.11 7.75
CA GLY A 62 -12.69 -5.58 8.03
C GLY A 62 -12.94 -5.67 9.53
N PHE A 63 -14.21 -5.78 9.92
CA PHE A 63 -14.62 -5.98 11.31
C PHE A 63 -14.82 -7.46 11.59
N SER A 64 -14.62 -7.85 12.85
CA SER A 64 -14.55 -9.27 13.23
C SER A 64 -15.80 -10.08 12.89
N ASP A 65 -16.95 -9.42 12.81
CA ASP A 65 -18.25 -10.04 12.65
C ASP A 65 -18.99 -9.64 11.38
N PHE A 66 -18.32 -8.99 10.42
CA PHE A 66 -18.91 -8.62 9.13
C PHE A 66 -17.98 -9.00 7.96
N ALA A 67 -18.40 -10.00 7.19
CA ALA A 67 -17.61 -10.57 6.11
C ALA A 67 -17.73 -9.73 4.85
N TRP A 68 -16.62 -9.54 4.14
CA TRP A 68 -16.61 -8.91 2.81
C TRP A 68 -17.54 -9.59 1.80
N LYS A 69 -17.74 -10.90 1.92
CA LYS A 69 -18.64 -11.68 1.05
C LYS A 69 -20.11 -11.27 1.22
N SER A 70 -20.46 -10.62 2.33
CA SER A 70 -21.80 -10.10 2.61
C SER A 70 -22.08 -8.77 1.89
N VAL A 71 -21.08 -8.15 1.25
CA VAL A 71 -21.21 -6.83 0.62
C VAL A 71 -21.51 -6.98 -0.87
N ASP A 72 -22.60 -6.36 -1.31
CA ASP A 72 -22.91 -6.23 -2.74
C ASP A 72 -22.07 -5.11 -3.38
N LEU A 73 -21.15 -5.50 -4.26
CA LEU A 73 -20.29 -4.58 -5.01
C LEU A 73 -20.83 -4.23 -6.40
N GLY A 74 -22.02 -4.73 -6.77
CA GLY A 74 -22.65 -4.53 -8.06
C GLY A 74 -22.05 -5.44 -9.15
N SER A 75 -22.92 -6.19 -9.84
CA SER A 75 -22.51 -7.17 -10.85
C SER A 75 -21.75 -6.54 -12.03
N GLN A 76 -20.48 -6.88 -12.21
CA GLN A 76 -19.84 -6.86 -13.52
C GLN A 76 -19.46 -8.29 -13.90
N LYS A 77 -19.78 -8.67 -15.15
CA LYS A 77 -19.93 -10.02 -15.74
C LYS A 77 -18.82 -11.09 -15.53
N ASN A 78 -17.85 -10.92 -14.65
CA ASN A 78 -16.91 -11.95 -14.17
C ASN A 78 -16.11 -11.53 -12.90
N ARG A 79 -16.60 -10.54 -12.13
CA ARG A 79 -15.90 -9.92 -10.97
C ARG A 79 -16.61 -10.18 -9.62
N ASP A 80 -17.21 -11.36 -9.45
CA ASP A 80 -18.00 -11.72 -8.24
C ASP A 80 -17.16 -11.89 -6.96
N SER A 81 -15.83 -11.80 -7.02
CA SER A 81 -14.95 -11.91 -5.86
C SER A 81 -14.41 -10.56 -5.39
N VAL A 82 -14.59 -10.26 -4.10
CA VAL A 82 -13.89 -9.16 -3.43
C VAL A 82 -12.38 -9.33 -3.63
N PRO A 83 -11.70 -8.35 -4.24
CA PRO A 83 -10.27 -8.45 -4.52
C PRO A 83 -9.47 -8.63 -3.23
N MET A 84 -8.25 -9.15 -3.32
CA MET A 84 -7.43 -9.36 -2.12
C MET A 84 -7.19 -8.03 -1.38
N PHE A 85 -7.04 -6.94 -2.14
CA PHE A 85 -6.87 -5.58 -1.66
C PHE A 85 -8.05 -4.71 -2.15
N PRO A 86 -9.11 -4.54 -1.35
CA PRO A 86 -10.27 -3.73 -1.72
C PRO A 86 -9.91 -2.31 -2.15
N LYS A 87 -10.58 -1.80 -3.19
CA LYS A 87 -10.47 -0.40 -3.62
C LYS A 87 -11.22 0.51 -2.65
N ALA A 88 -10.80 1.77 -2.56
CA ALA A 88 -11.36 2.73 -1.61
C ALA A 88 -12.89 2.86 -1.70
N TRP A 89 -13.46 2.84 -2.91
CA TRP A 89 -14.92 2.85 -3.09
C TRP A 89 -15.61 1.59 -2.56
N GLN A 90 -14.94 0.44 -2.62
CA GLN A 90 -15.46 -0.82 -2.08
C GLN A 90 -15.47 -0.80 -0.55
N VAL A 91 -14.48 -0.14 0.07
CA VAL A 91 -14.45 0.11 1.53
C VAL A 91 -15.61 1.01 1.96
N GLY A 92 -15.92 2.07 1.21
CA GLY A 92 -17.10 2.89 1.52
C GLY A 92 -18.41 2.09 1.44
N ARG A 93 -18.55 1.21 0.44
CA ARG A 93 -19.71 0.29 0.35
C ARG A 93 -19.76 -0.72 1.50
N TYR A 94 -18.62 -1.27 1.90
CA TYR A 94 -18.53 -2.13 3.07
C TYR A 94 -19.03 -1.41 4.34
N LEU A 95 -18.61 -0.15 4.55
CA LEU A 95 -19.05 0.65 5.69
C LEU A 95 -20.54 1.00 5.65
N ALA A 96 -21.10 1.28 4.46
CA ALA A 96 -22.52 1.50 4.29
C ALA A 96 -23.33 0.23 4.58
N ALA A 97 -22.91 -0.91 4.04
CA ALA A 97 -23.54 -2.20 4.32
C ALA A 97 -23.47 -2.57 5.81
N TYR A 98 -22.34 -2.30 6.46
CA TYR A 98 -22.16 -2.49 7.90
C TYR A 98 -23.12 -1.60 8.71
N ALA A 99 -23.20 -0.30 8.41
CA ALA A 99 -24.09 0.61 9.11
C ALA A 99 -25.56 0.19 9.00
N LYS A 100 -25.97 -0.31 7.83
CA LYS A 100 -27.31 -0.83 7.59
C LYS A 100 -27.58 -2.13 8.35
N GLU A 101 -26.67 -3.11 8.27
CA GLU A 101 -26.80 -4.42 8.93
C GLU A 101 -27.04 -4.29 10.44
N TYR A 102 -26.32 -3.37 11.09
CA TYR A 102 -26.39 -3.18 12.55
C TYR A 102 -27.32 -2.04 12.99
N GLY A 103 -28.13 -1.47 12.09
CA GLY A 103 -29.12 -0.44 12.43
C GLY A 103 -28.50 0.88 12.94
N ILE A 104 -27.33 1.25 12.43
CA ILE A 104 -26.56 2.43 12.87
C ILE A 104 -26.96 3.70 12.10
N GLU A 105 -27.50 3.56 10.88
CA GLU A 105 -27.89 4.71 10.05
C GLU A 105 -28.77 5.75 10.79
N PRO A 106 -29.79 5.36 11.59
CA PRO A 106 -30.63 6.31 12.31
C PRO A 106 -29.89 7.09 13.41
N LEU A 107 -28.73 6.60 13.87
CA LEU A 107 -27.92 7.23 14.92
C LEU A 107 -27.02 8.35 14.37
N VAL A 108 -26.90 8.47 13.04
CA VAL A 108 -25.98 9.41 12.41
C VAL A 108 -26.68 10.71 12.03
N ARG A 109 -26.24 11.81 12.63
CA ARG A 109 -26.61 13.17 12.27
C ARG A 109 -25.59 13.70 11.26
N LEU A 110 -25.91 13.58 9.97
CA LEU A 110 -25.11 14.07 8.84
C LEU A 110 -25.15 15.60 8.74
N GLY A 111 -24.14 16.21 8.10
CA GLY A 111 -24.02 17.66 7.96
C GLY A 111 -23.91 18.42 9.28
N CYS A 112 -23.58 17.74 10.38
CA CYS A 112 -23.46 18.28 11.73
C CYS A 112 -21.98 18.31 12.14
N ARG A 113 -21.33 19.47 11.98
CA ARG A 113 -19.93 19.65 12.37
C ARG A 113 -19.86 20.06 13.84
N VAL A 114 -19.30 19.20 14.68
CA VAL A 114 -18.98 19.56 16.08
C VAL A 114 -17.93 20.67 16.09
N THR A 115 -18.23 21.76 16.80
CA THR A 115 -17.36 22.93 16.94
C THR A 115 -16.84 23.10 18.36
N ASP A 116 -17.55 22.57 19.36
CA ASP A 116 -17.16 22.62 20.77
C ASP A 116 -17.66 21.38 21.52
N ALA A 117 -16.86 20.88 22.45
CA ALA A 117 -17.21 19.86 23.43
C ALA A 117 -16.56 20.25 24.76
N SER A 118 -17.38 20.77 25.66
CA SER A 118 -16.98 21.26 26.98
C SER A 118 -17.46 20.33 28.08
N ARG A 119 -16.63 20.13 29.10
CA ARG A 119 -16.91 19.26 30.24
C ARG A 119 -17.41 20.12 31.39
N GLY A 120 -18.69 19.99 31.72
CA GLY A 120 -19.34 20.74 32.78
C GLY A 120 -19.85 19.86 33.92
N ALA A 121 -20.06 20.47 35.09
CA ALA A 121 -20.92 19.90 36.12
C ALA A 121 -22.34 20.44 35.91
N PHE A 122 -23.29 19.56 35.61
CA PHE A 122 -24.71 19.91 35.52
C PHE A 122 -25.45 19.18 36.65
N GLU A 123 -26.05 19.94 37.57
CA GLU A 123 -26.79 19.40 38.72
C GLU A 123 -25.99 18.42 39.62
N GLY A 124 -24.66 18.50 39.61
CA GLY A 124 -23.76 17.64 40.39
C GLY A 124 -23.18 16.45 39.62
N ASP A 125 -23.73 16.14 38.44
CA ASP A 125 -23.20 15.11 37.53
C ASP A 125 -22.29 15.72 36.46
N ARG A 126 -21.19 15.03 36.15
CA ARG A 126 -20.30 15.43 35.05
C ARG A 126 -20.97 15.10 33.72
N ARG A 127 -21.09 16.09 32.84
CA ARG A 127 -21.64 15.94 31.50
C ARG A 127 -20.79 16.68 30.47
N TRP A 128 -20.88 16.22 29.23
CA TRP A 128 -20.28 16.84 28.06
C TRP A 128 -21.34 17.63 27.31
N ARG A 129 -21.19 18.95 27.22
CA ARG A 129 -22.00 19.77 26.33
C ARG A 129 -21.35 19.80 24.97
N VAL A 130 -21.98 19.17 23.99
CA VAL A 130 -21.50 19.11 22.60
C VAL A 130 -22.27 20.12 21.77
N THR A 131 -21.56 21.05 21.13
CA THR A 131 -22.11 22.08 20.25
C THR A 131 -21.69 21.78 18.81
N TRP A 132 -22.62 21.90 17.86
CA TRP A 132 -22.35 21.68 16.45
C TRP A 132 -23.07 22.67 15.56
N GLU A 133 -22.48 22.91 14.39
CA GLU A 133 -23.08 23.64 13.29
C GLU A 133 -23.83 22.67 12.36
N ARG A 134 -25.09 22.99 12.05
CA ARG A 134 -25.84 22.32 11.00
C ARG A 134 -25.64 23.04 9.68
N ASN A 135 -25.10 22.32 8.69
CA ASN A 135 -25.16 22.76 7.30
C ASN A 135 -26.60 22.59 6.80
N GLY A 136 -27.41 23.65 6.93
CA GLY A 136 -28.81 23.67 6.50
C GLY A 136 -28.96 23.37 5.00
N GLY A 137 -29.70 22.32 4.67
CA GLY A 137 -29.90 21.88 3.29
C GLY A 137 -30.93 22.70 2.52
N ALA A 138 -30.49 23.39 1.48
CA ALA A 138 -31.10 23.52 0.15
C ALA A 138 -30.12 24.31 -0.73
N ARG A 139 -29.90 23.89 -1.98
CA ARG A 139 -29.14 24.71 -2.96
C ARG A 139 -29.84 26.08 -3.07
N GLY A 140 -29.25 27.13 -2.50
CA GLY A 140 -29.62 28.51 -2.82
C GLY A 140 -29.90 29.49 -1.67
N THR A 141 -29.93 29.08 -0.40
CA THR A 141 -30.10 30.04 0.71
C THR A 141 -28.82 30.19 1.52
N LEU A 142 -28.15 31.34 1.35
CA LEU A 142 -27.02 31.84 2.15
C LEU A 142 -27.49 32.23 3.58
N GLY A 143 -28.00 31.27 4.35
CA GLY A 143 -28.26 31.45 5.78
C GLY A 143 -27.00 31.17 6.60
N ALA A 144 -26.81 31.89 7.72
CA ALA A 144 -25.78 31.56 8.70
C ALA A 144 -26.00 30.13 9.24
N PRO A 145 -24.94 29.36 9.53
CA PRO A 145 -25.07 28.01 10.08
C PRO A 145 -25.86 28.04 11.40
N GLU A 146 -26.84 27.14 11.53
CA GLU A 146 -27.61 27.00 12.76
C GLU A 146 -26.77 26.25 13.79
N LEU A 147 -26.47 26.90 14.91
CA LEU A 147 -25.79 26.28 16.05
C LEU A 147 -26.80 25.55 16.93
N ALA A 148 -26.50 24.30 17.27
CA ALA A 148 -27.27 23.50 18.21
C ALA A 148 -26.33 22.85 19.24
N SER A 149 -26.86 22.55 20.42
CA SER A 149 -26.10 21.91 21.50
C SER A 149 -26.94 20.88 22.26
N GLU A 150 -26.29 19.84 22.77
CA GLU A 150 -26.91 18.77 23.56
C GLU A 150 -25.90 18.21 24.58
N ASP A 151 -26.41 17.74 25.72
CA ASP A 151 -25.60 17.26 26.84
C ASP A 151 -25.54 15.73 26.85
N PHE A 152 -24.35 15.15 27.01
CA PHE A 152 -24.08 13.71 26.98
C PHE A 152 -23.29 13.25 28.21
N HIS A 153 -23.50 12.01 28.65
CA HIS A 153 -22.76 11.43 29.79
C HIS A 153 -21.34 11.00 29.41
N LEU A 154 -21.14 10.58 28.16
CA LEU A 154 -19.90 10.00 27.67
C LEU A 154 -19.54 10.62 26.32
N LEU A 155 -18.23 10.80 26.07
CA LEU A 155 -17.73 11.32 24.80
C LEU A 155 -16.78 10.31 24.14
N VAL A 156 -17.07 9.92 22.90
CA VAL A 156 -16.15 9.14 22.06
C VAL A 156 -15.60 10.04 20.96
N VAL A 157 -14.29 10.28 20.96
CA VAL A 157 -13.59 10.98 19.88
C VAL A 157 -13.23 9.98 18.78
N ALA A 158 -13.95 10.09 17.67
CA ALA A 158 -13.78 9.27 16.46
C ALA A 158 -13.58 10.13 15.20
N SER A 159 -12.95 11.30 15.35
CA SER A 159 -12.76 12.33 14.30
C SER A 159 -11.69 11.98 13.26
N GLY A 160 -10.92 10.90 13.50
CA GLY A 160 -9.85 10.43 12.61
C GLY A 160 -8.56 11.24 12.73
N PHE A 161 -7.43 10.63 12.36
CA PHE A 161 -6.10 11.22 12.55
C PHE A 161 -5.64 12.11 11.39
N PHE A 162 -6.02 11.79 10.15
CA PHE A 162 -5.59 12.55 8.97
C PHE A 162 -6.58 13.68 8.73
N SER A 163 -6.34 14.89 9.26
CA SER A 163 -7.30 15.98 9.20
C SER A 163 -7.00 17.00 8.11
N ARG A 164 -6.05 17.92 8.32
CA ARG A 164 -5.64 18.95 7.33
C ARG A 164 -4.36 18.50 6.62
N ARG A 165 -4.21 18.87 5.35
CA ARG A 165 -3.02 18.54 4.55
C ARG A 165 -1.82 19.29 5.13
N LEU A 166 -0.69 18.61 5.26
CA LEU A 166 0.53 19.25 5.74
C LEU A 166 1.20 19.98 4.58
N GLU A 167 1.13 21.31 4.57
CA GLU A 167 1.92 22.13 3.66
C GLU A 167 3.31 22.37 4.28
N PRO A 168 4.40 21.90 3.66
CA PRO A 168 5.73 22.12 4.18
C PRO A 168 6.12 23.60 4.04
N ASP A 169 6.85 24.12 5.02
CA ASP A 169 7.49 25.42 4.92
C ASP A 169 8.69 25.33 3.95
N ILE A 170 8.49 25.78 2.72
CA ILE A 170 9.49 25.82 1.65
C ILE A 170 9.67 27.28 1.25
N GLU A 171 10.90 27.80 1.40
CA GLU A 171 11.23 29.17 1.04
C GLU A 171 10.94 29.42 -0.45
N GLY A 172 10.23 30.51 -0.77
CA GLY A 172 9.89 30.88 -2.14
C GLY A 172 8.69 30.14 -2.75
N LEU A 173 8.01 29.26 -2.00
CA LEU A 173 6.74 28.64 -2.40
C LEU A 173 5.56 29.60 -2.20
N ASP A 174 5.59 30.73 -2.92
CA ASP A 174 4.57 31.78 -2.90
C ASP A 174 3.60 31.68 -4.09
N ASP A 175 2.60 32.56 -4.14
CA ASP A 175 1.61 32.59 -5.23
C ASP A 175 2.26 32.87 -6.59
N ARG A 176 3.35 33.64 -6.63
CA ARG A 176 4.09 33.92 -7.87
C ARG A 176 4.74 32.64 -8.42
N LEU A 177 5.29 31.78 -7.57
CA LEU A 177 5.81 30.49 -8.00
C LEU A 177 4.68 29.52 -8.35
N LYS A 178 3.60 29.52 -7.56
CA LYS A 178 2.39 28.74 -7.85
C LYS A 178 1.74 29.17 -9.16
N ASP A 179 1.95 30.38 -9.67
CA ASP A 179 1.48 30.76 -11.01
C ASP A 179 2.35 30.18 -12.14
N ARG A 180 3.62 29.86 -11.86
CA ARG A 180 4.58 29.33 -12.84
C ARG A 180 4.56 27.82 -12.98
N VAL A 181 4.40 27.08 -11.88
CA VAL A 181 4.47 25.62 -11.87
C VAL A 181 3.25 25.01 -11.19
N HIS A 182 2.96 23.75 -11.52
CA HIS A 182 1.87 23.05 -10.86
C HIS A 182 2.31 22.61 -9.46
N VAL A 183 1.56 22.98 -8.42
CA VAL A 183 1.81 22.51 -7.06
C VAL A 183 0.55 21.83 -6.56
N ALA A 184 0.67 20.55 -6.21
CA ALA A 184 -0.46 19.76 -5.73
C ALA A 184 -0.06 18.94 -4.51
N HIS A 185 -0.91 18.89 -3.50
CA HIS A 185 -0.81 17.86 -2.49
C HIS A 185 -1.33 16.54 -3.07
N THR A 186 -0.77 15.40 -2.67
CA THR A 186 -1.23 14.08 -3.14
C THR A 186 -2.72 13.80 -2.92
N ALA A 187 -3.35 14.50 -1.98
CA ALA A 187 -4.79 14.48 -1.74
C ALA A 187 -5.63 15.09 -2.87
N ASP A 188 -5.04 15.95 -3.70
CA ASP A 188 -5.68 16.62 -4.85
C ASP A 188 -5.47 15.86 -6.16
N VAL A 189 -4.53 14.91 -6.16
CA VAL A 189 -4.22 14.12 -7.34
C VAL A 189 -5.22 12.97 -7.42
N LYS A 190 -6.32 13.20 -8.13
CA LYS A 190 -7.34 12.17 -8.41
C LYS A 190 -6.82 11.10 -9.36
N ASP A 191 -6.20 11.53 -10.45
CA ASP A 191 -5.56 10.65 -11.41
C ASP A 191 -4.33 11.33 -12.04
N THR A 192 -3.39 10.53 -12.52
CA THR A 192 -2.12 11.04 -13.06
C THR A 192 -2.26 11.70 -14.42
N ARG A 193 -3.30 11.38 -15.19
CA ARG A 193 -3.53 12.01 -16.50
C ARG A 193 -4.01 13.45 -16.30
N GLY A 194 -5.00 13.65 -15.44
CA GLY A 194 -5.48 14.98 -15.06
C GLY A 194 -4.36 15.86 -14.48
N LEU A 195 -3.44 15.27 -13.71
CA LEU A 195 -2.25 15.99 -13.23
C LEU A 195 -1.32 16.41 -14.38
N LEU A 196 -1.00 15.52 -15.32
CA LEU A 196 -0.17 15.88 -16.49
C LEU A 196 -0.85 16.92 -17.38
N ASP A 197 -2.14 16.78 -17.65
CA ASP A 197 -2.94 17.77 -18.39
C ASP A 197 -2.91 19.15 -17.70
N ALA A 198 -3.01 19.18 -16.37
CA ALA A 198 -2.92 20.41 -15.59
C ALA A 198 -1.51 21.02 -15.59
N ILE A 199 -0.46 20.20 -15.68
CA ILE A 199 0.92 20.66 -15.83
C ILE A 199 1.13 21.29 -17.21
N GLU A 200 0.68 20.61 -18.28
CA GLU A 200 0.76 21.12 -19.66
C GLU A 200 0.03 22.45 -19.83
N GLU A 201 -1.21 22.53 -19.35
CA GLU A 201 -2.03 23.75 -19.45
C GLU A 201 -1.39 24.92 -18.69
N LYS A 202 -0.77 24.64 -17.55
CA LYS A 202 -0.10 25.66 -16.74
C LYS A 202 1.20 26.13 -17.39
N ALA A 203 1.99 25.21 -17.94
CA ALA A 203 3.18 25.54 -18.72
C ALA A 203 2.81 26.41 -19.94
N ARG A 204 1.72 26.09 -20.66
CA ARG A 204 1.21 26.89 -21.78
C ARG A 204 0.88 28.32 -21.35
N ARG A 205 0.11 28.50 -20.28
CA ARG A 205 -0.25 29.84 -19.75
C ARG A 205 0.95 30.64 -19.29
N ALA A 206 1.96 29.98 -18.72
CA ALA A 206 3.18 30.67 -18.27
C ALA A 206 3.95 31.34 -19.42
N VAL A 207 3.82 30.81 -20.65
CA VAL A 207 4.43 31.34 -21.88
C VAL A 207 3.59 32.45 -22.53
N GLU A 208 2.25 32.39 -22.42
CA GLU A 208 1.31 33.33 -23.08
C GLU A 208 1.33 34.78 -22.56
N GLY A 209 2.30 35.16 -21.72
CA GLY A 209 2.49 36.52 -21.20
C GLY A 209 3.92 37.05 -21.26
N THR A 210 4.87 36.33 -21.85
CA THR A 210 6.29 36.73 -21.89
C THR A 210 6.76 36.95 -23.34
N ASN A 211 7.34 38.13 -23.64
CA ASN A 211 8.03 38.42 -24.92
C ASN A 211 9.32 37.57 -25.14
N LYS A 212 9.57 36.58 -24.29
CA LYS A 212 10.61 35.56 -24.42
C LYS A 212 9.92 34.19 -24.51
N PRO A 213 10.24 33.34 -25.50
CA PRO A 213 9.78 31.97 -25.51
C PRO A 213 10.49 31.23 -24.37
N VAL A 214 9.79 30.98 -23.27
CA VAL A 214 10.30 30.05 -22.27
C VAL A 214 9.90 28.66 -22.74
N ASP A 215 10.79 27.99 -23.47
CA ASP A 215 10.59 26.59 -23.87
C ASP A 215 10.73 25.68 -22.63
N PHE A 216 9.71 25.67 -21.76
CA PHE A 216 9.64 24.79 -20.59
C PHE A 216 9.69 23.30 -21.00
N VAL A 217 9.32 23.01 -22.25
CA VAL A 217 9.30 21.68 -22.85
C VAL A 217 9.73 21.81 -24.32
N SER A 218 11.03 21.74 -24.57
CA SER A 218 11.55 21.49 -25.92
C SER A 218 11.87 19.99 -26.08
N PRO A 219 12.00 19.46 -27.31
CA PRO A 219 12.54 18.11 -27.52
C PRO A 219 13.91 17.88 -26.85
N ASN A 220 14.64 18.97 -26.57
CA ASN A 220 15.99 18.94 -26.01
C ASN A 220 16.05 19.27 -24.50
N THR A 221 14.92 19.65 -23.87
CA THR A 221 14.86 20.05 -22.46
C THR A 221 13.89 19.14 -21.70
N VAL A 222 14.37 18.50 -20.62
CA VAL A 222 13.56 17.62 -19.77
C VAL A 222 12.90 18.42 -18.66
N GLY A 223 11.58 18.33 -18.54
CA GLY A 223 10.83 18.91 -17.41
C GLY A 223 10.85 17.99 -16.19
N ASN A 224 11.19 18.50 -15.01
CA ASN A 224 11.28 17.70 -13.79
C ASN A 224 9.99 17.82 -12.95
N ILE A 225 9.33 16.69 -12.71
CA ILE A 225 8.24 16.56 -11.74
C ILE A 225 8.86 16.12 -10.40
N VAL A 226 8.85 17.01 -9.42
CA VAL A 226 9.46 16.78 -8.11
C VAL A 226 8.40 16.28 -7.13
N VAL A 227 8.54 15.03 -6.69
CA VAL A 227 7.71 14.41 -5.65
C VAL A 227 8.43 14.56 -4.31
N VAL A 228 7.76 15.12 -3.30
CA VAL A 228 8.35 15.39 -1.98
C VAL A 228 7.67 14.53 -0.91
N GLY A 229 8.40 13.58 -0.32
CA GLY A 229 7.96 12.78 0.84
C GLY A 229 8.23 11.29 0.72
N GLY A 230 9.13 10.74 1.54
CA GLY A 230 9.52 9.32 1.50
C GLY A 230 8.62 8.38 2.32
N SER A 231 7.32 8.32 2.02
CA SER A 231 6.38 7.37 2.64
C SER A 231 5.39 6.83 1.60
N MET A 232 4.31 6.15 2.04
CA MET A 232 3.34 5.47 1.17
C MET A 232 2.87 6.35 0.01
N SER A 233 2.33 7.53 0.28
CA SER A 233 1.81 8.42 -0.77
C SER A 233 2.88 8.92 -1.74
N GLY A 234 4.12 9.13 -1.29
CA GLY A 234 5.19 9.63 -2.18
C GLY A 234 5.74 8.55 -3.09
N ALA A 235 5.95 7.33 -2.56
CA ALA A 235 6.31 6.18 -3.38
C ALA A 235 5.23 5.86 -4.42
N GLU A 236 3.95 5.91 -4.03
CA GLU A 236 2.84 5.61 -4.94
C GLU A 236 2.63 6.72 -5.98
N ALA A 237 2.72 7.99 -5.60
CA ALA A 237 2.64 9.11 -6.53
C ALA A 237 3.78 9.06 -7.56
N ALA A 238 5.02 8.82 -7.10
CA ALA A 238 6.17 8.70 -7.99
C ALA A 238 6.04 7.52 -8.97
N SER A 239 5.60 6.35 -8.48
CA SER A 239 5.37 5.16 -9.32
C SER A 239 4.24 5.35 -10.31
N SER A 240 3.14 5.95 -9.89
CA SER A 240 1.97 6.21 -10.75
C SER A 240 2.31 7.21 -11.86
N LEU A 241 3.11 8.25 -11.55
CA LEU A 241 3.62 9.19 -12.54
C LEU A 241 4.57 8.51 -13.53
N ALA A 242 5.52 7.71 -13.03
CA ALA A 242 6.45 6.97 -13.87
C ALA A 242 5.72 5.96 -14.79
N LEU A 243 4.70 5.27 -14.28
CA LEU A 243 3.84 4.39 -15.06
C LEU A 243 3.10 5.15 -16.17
N ARG A 244 2.55 6.33 -15.87
CA ARG A 244 1.87 7.17 -16.86
C ARG A 244 2.82 7.64 -17.98
N LEU A 245 4.03 8.09 -17.63
CA LEU A 245 5.03 8.49 -18.61
C LEU A 245 5.51 7.30 -19.45
N SER A 246 5.63 6.12 -18.85
CA SER A 246 5.92 4.87 -19.57
C SER A 246 4.77 4.49 -20.52
N ASP A 247 3.53 4.61 -20.07
CA ASP A 247 2.33 4.39 -20.88
C ASP A 247 2.28 5.30 -22.10
N GLU A 248 2.50 6.61 -21.95
CA GLU A 248 2.60 7.57 -23.06
C GLU A 248 3.63 7.15 -24.12
N LYS A 249 4.71 6.49 -23.72
CA LYS A 249 5.77 6.05 -24.63
C LYS A 249 5.45 4.72 -25.31
N TYR A 250 4.90 3.75 -24.58
CA TYR A 250 4.81 2.35 -25.01
C TYR A 250 3.38 1.86 -25.31
N SER A 251 2.37 2.71 -25.16
CA SER A 251 0.99 2.37 -25.57
C SER A 251 0.76 2.48 -27.09
N PRO A 252 -0.23 1.71 -27.61
CA PRO A 252 -0.57 1.69 -29.03
C PRO A 252 -0.89 3.08 -29.62
N PRO A 253 -0.63 3.34 -30.92
CA PRO A 253 -0.88 4.64 -31.56
C PRO A 253 -2.34 5.13 -31.46
N SER A 254 -3.31 4.22 -31.39
CA SER A 254 -4.74 4.53 -31.27
C SER A 254 -5.16 5.15 -29.93
N SER A 255 -4.24 5.30 -28.96
CA SER A 255 -4.56 5.82 -27.62
C SER A 255 -4.60 7.35 -27.50
N GLY A 256 -4.39 8.11 -28.59
CA GLY A 256 -4.33 9.58 -28.55
C GLY A 256 -3.00 10.12 -28.02
N LYS A 257 -1.90 9.46 -28.41
CA LYS A 257 -0.54 9.62 -27.90
C LYS A 257 -0.01 11.07 -27.95
N LYS A 258 0.30 11.63 -26.78
CA LYS A 258 1.30 12.69 -26.60
C LYS A 258 2.47 12.08 -25.83
N THR A 259 3.70 12.28 -26.29
CA THR A 259 4.89 11.85 -25.55
C THR A 259 5.50 13.03 -24.84
N SER A 260 5.32 13.08 -23.53
CA SER A 260 5.94 14.10 -22.69
C SER A 260 7.43 13.81 -22.47
N ASN A 261 8.27 14.84 -22.50
CA ASN A 261 9.69 14.73 -22.17
C ASN A 261 9.93 15.09 -20.69
N TYR A 262 9.34 14.31 -19.78
CA TYR A 262 9.38 14.56 -18.33
C TYR A 262 10.18 13.51 -17.57
N ALA A 263 10.75 13.90 -16.44
CA ALA A 263 11.44 13.01 -15.50
C ALA A 263 10.85 13.15 -14.09
N VAL A 264 10.72 12.02 -13.40
CA VAL A 264 10.25 11.98 -12.01
C VAL A 264 11.47 12.06 -11.07
N ARG A 265 11.49 13.08 -10.21
CA ARG A 265 12.49 13.28 -9.16
C ARG A 265 11.84 13.06 -7.81
N HIS A 266 12.21 12.01 -7.08
CA HIS A 266 11.62 11.71 -5.78
C HIS A 266 12.57 12.07 -4.65
N ILE A 267 12.15 13.01 -3.81
CA ILE A 267 12.93 13.57 -2.69
C ILE A 267 12.40 13.01 -1.38
N ALA A 268 13.26 12.35 -0.62
CA ALA A 268 12.93 11.73 0.65
C ALA A 268 13.87 12.20 1.76
N SER A 269 13.32 12.61 2.91
CA SER A 269 14.12 13.11 4.04
C SER A 269 14.88 12.04 4.82
N ARG A 270 14.68 10.76 4.49
CA ARG A 270 15.28 9.60 5.14
C ARG A 270 15.21 8.39 4.19
N PRO A 271 16.08 7.39 4.36
CA PRO A 271 15.94 6.13 3.67
C PRO A 271 14.64 5.40 4.07
N PHE A 272 14.07 4.65 3.14
CA PHE A 272 12.88 3.82 3.40
C PHE A 272 12.88 2.55 2.55
N TRP A 273 12.23 1.51 3.06
CA TRP A 273 11.97 0.25 2.37
C TRP A 273 10.69 0.35 1.56
N VAL A 274 10.65 -0.27 0.38
CA VAL A 274 9.42 -0.43 -0.39
C VAL A 274 9.11 -1.91 -0.48
N LEU A 275 7.89 -2.29 -0.15
CA LEU A 275 7.42 -3.66 -0.26
C LEU A 275 6.24 -3.71 -1.25
N PRO A 276 6.18 -4.71 -2.14
CA PRO A 276 4.94 -5.01 -2.84
C PRO A 276 3.86 -5.49 -1.84
N PRO A 277 2.56 -5.39 -2.20
CA PRO A 277 1.45 -5.89 -1.38
C PRO A 277 1.51 -7.39 -1.10
N ILE A 278 2.16 -8.16 -1.98
CA ILE A 278 2.43 -9.59 -1.83
C ILE A 278 3.92 -9.78 -1.55
N ILE A 279 4.27 -10.46 -0.46
CA ILE A 279 5.66 -10.70 -0.05
C ILE A 279 5.92 -12.19 0.24
N PRO A 280 7.18 -12.63 0.22
CA PRO A 280 7.52 -14.01 0.59
C PRO A 280 7.24 -14.28 2.06
N SER A 281 6.58 -15.41 2.37
CA SER A 281 6.38 -15.88 3.74
C SER A 281 7.62 -16.56 4.31
N ASP A 282 8.46 -17.14 3.45
CA ASP A 282 9.67 -17.88 3.79
C ASP A 282 10.86 -17.41 2.92
N PRO A 283 11.29 -16.14 3.05
CA PRO A 283 12.28 -15.51 2.15
C PRO A 283 13.69 -16.13 2.23
N MET A 284 14.00 -16.81 3.33
CA MET A 284 15.31 -17.38 3.61
C MET A 284 15.15 -18.88 3.87
N VAL A 285 16.09 -19.67 3.35
CA VAL A 285 16.23 -21.11 3.63
C VAL A 285 17.57 -21.37 4.30
N ARG A 286 17.65 -22.47 5.04
CA ARG A 286 18.90 -22.92 5.66
C ARG A 286 19.13 -24.38 5.29
N ALA A 287 20.13 -24.64 4.45
CA ALA A 287 20.56 -26.00 4.19
C ALA A 287 21.20 -26.60 5.45
N ALA A 288 21.01 -27.90 5.67
CA ALA A 288 21.55 -28.59 6.85
C ALA A 288 23.08 -28.48 6.97
N SER A 289 23.79 -28.26 5.86
CA SER A 289 25.24 -28.10 5.77
C SER A 289 25.74 -26.66 5.91
N GLU A 290 24.87 -25.65 5.94
CA GLU A 290 25.26 -24.23 5.88
C GLU A 290 25.08 -23.50 7.23
N THR A 291 26.10 -22.72 7.60
CA THR A 291 26.08 -21.89 8.81
C THR A 291 25.29 -20.60 8.65
N THR A 292 25.15 -20.10 7.41
CA THR A 292 24.46 -18.84 7.10
C THR A 292 23.23 -19.12 6.23
N PRO A 293 22.04 -18.58 6.55
CA PRO A 293 20.87 -18.70 5.70
C PRO A 293 21.09 -18.07 4.32
N SER A 294 20.60 -18.72 3.27
CA SER A 294 20.59 -18.24 1.89
C SER A 294 19.17 -17.86 1.47
N TYR A 295 19.05 -17.10 0.37
CA TYR A 295 17.74 -16.73 -0.14
C TYR A 295 16.98 -17.95 -0.66
N ASN A 296 15.68 -18.00 -0.37
CA ASN A 296 14.79 -19.00 -0.94
C ASN A 296 14.55 -18.68 -2.44
N PRO A 297 14.93 -19.56 -3.39
CA PRO A 297 14.73 -19.30 -4.81
C PRO A 297 13.27 -19.45 -5.28
N ASN A 298 12.42 -20.09 -4.47
CA ASN A 298 11.00 -20.33 -4.76
C ASN A 298 10.15 -20.17 -3.48
N PRO A 299 10.13 -18.97 -2.87
CA PRO A 299 9.36 -18.73 -1.66
C PRO A 299 7.86 -18.81 -1.95
N ALA A 300 7.08 -19.21 -0.95
CA ALA A 300 5.63 -19.03 -0.99
C ALA A 300 5.33 -17.54 -0.79
N PHE A 301 4.31 -17.05 -1.49
CA PHE A 301 3.93 -15.64 -1.48
C PHE A 301 2.56 -15.48 -0.81
N LEU A 302 2.44 -14.46 0.03
CA LEU A 302 1.20 -14.13 0.73
C LEU A 302 1.03 -12.61 0.83
N PRO A 303 -0.20 -12.12 1.05
CA PRO A 303 -0.43 -10.73 1.43
C PRO A 303 0.44 -10.29 2.60
N LEU A 304 0.99 -9.07 2.49
CA LEU A 304 1.96 -8.52 3.42
C LEU A 304 1.50 -8.56 4.87
N ASP A 305 0.24 -8.23 5.14
CA ASP A 305 -0.34 -8.26 6.47
C ASP A 305 -0.38 -9.67 7.06
N LEU A 306 -0.71 -10.70 6.26
CA LEU A 306 -0.73 -12.08 6.73
C LEU A 306 0.67 -12.58 7.13
N CYS A 307 1.72 -12.13 6.42
CA CYS A 307 3.11 -12.43 6.78
C CYS A 307 3.59 -11.61 7.99
N MET A 308 3.24 -10.32 8.04
CA MET A 308 3.72 -9.39 9.08
C MET A 308 3.02 -9.61 10.43
N TYR A 309 1.78 -10.07 10.40
CA TYR A 309 0.97 -10.29 11.59
C TYR A 309 0.89 -11.75 12.04
N ASP A 310 1.80 -12.61 11.53
CA ASP A 310 1.89 -14.00 11.94
C ASP A 310 2.43 -14.15 13.37
N LEU A 311 1.68 -14.84 14.23
CA LEU A 311 2.01 -15.09 15.62
C LEU A 311 3.27 -15.95 15.81
N SER A 312 3.61 -16.80 14.83
CA SER A 312 4.78 -17.67 14.89
C SER A 312 6.09 -16.89 14.93
N ARG A 313 6.04 -15.61 14.55
CA ARG A 313 7.17 -14.68 14.55
C ARG A 313 7.42 -14.03 15.91
N ARG A 314 6.48 -14.17 16.85
CA ARG A 314 6.61 -13.58 18.18
C ARG A 314 7.60 -14.40 19.02
N PRO A 315 8.47 -13.74 19.82
CA PRO A 315 9.35 -14.42 20.76
C PRO A 315 8.57 -15.38 21.67
N PRO A 316 9.20 -16.45 22.19
CA PRO A 316 8.58 -17.31 23.19
C PRO A 316 8.08 -16.51 24.41
N GLY A 317 7.00 -16.97 25.05
CA GLY A 317 6.35 -16.27 26.17
C GLY A 317 5.14 -15.43 25.75
N GLU A 318 4.33 -14.99 26.71
CA GLU A 318 3.07 -14.30 26.44
C GLU A 318 3.21 -13.17 25.40
N VAL A 319 2.32 -13.17 24.41
CA VAL A 319 2.35 -12.14 23.35
C VAL A 319 1.66 -10.88 23.88
N THR A 320 2.45 -9.83 24.08
CA THR A 320 2.00 -8.50 24.48
C THR A 320 2.50 -7.43 23.51
N GLU A 321 2.00 -6.20 23.58
CA GLU A 321 2.56 -5.08 22.82
C GLU A 321 4.06 -4.90 23.12
N LEU A 322 4.87 -4.89 22.06
CA LEU A 322 6.27 -4.48 22.16
C LEU A 322 6.35 -2.98 22.41
N SER A 323 7.23 -2.58 23.32
CA SER A 323 7.51 -1.16 23.60
C SER A 323 7.56 -0.32 22.32
N PRO A 324 6.88 0.82 22.23
CA PRO A 324 6.92 1.67 21.04
C PRO A 324 8.28 2.39 20.87
N ILE A 325 9.16 2.32 21.88
CA ILE A 325 10.56 2.77 21.78
C ILE A 325 11.35 1.78 20.92
N VAL A 326 11.99 2.29 19.87
CA VAL A 326 12.83 1.50 18.98
C VAL A 326 14.30 1.75 19.33
N SER A 327 14.92 0.80 20.02
CA SER A 327 16.36 0.83 20.28
C SER A 327 17.16 0.59 19.00
N PRO A 328 18.44 1.04 18.92
CA PRO A 328 19.33 0.73 17.80
C PRO A 328 19.44 -0.76 17.48
N GLU A 329 19.48 -1.62 18.51
CA GLU A 329 19.53 -3.07 18.32
C GLU A 329 18.26 -3.61 17.65
N ARG A 330 17.09 -3.18 18.12
CA ARG A 330 15.81 -3.55 17.52
C ARG A 330 15.69 -3.01 16.10
N ALA A 331 16.13 -1.79 15.84
CA ALA A 331 16.19 -1.21 14.51
C ALA A 331 17.03 -2.06 13.55
N ARG A 332 18.23 -2.49 13.97
CA ARG A 332 19.10 -3.38 13.16
C ARG A 332 18.40 -4.70 12.82
N LEU A 333 17.71 -5.32 13.79
CA LEU A 333 16.96 -6.55 13.56
C LEU A 333 15.80 -6.36 12.57
N MET A 334 15.03 -5.27 12.72
CA MET A 334 13.94 -4.96 11.80
C MET A 334 14.46 -4.66 10.38
N ASN A 335 15.52 -3.85 10.25
CA ASN A 335 16.14 -3.55 8.96
C ASN A 335 16.72 -4.80 8.29
N LYS A 336 17.35 -5.70 9.05
CA LYS A 336 17.80 -7.01 8.55
C LYS A 336 16.63 -7.85 8.02
N TYR A 337 15.49 -7.82 8.70
CA TYR A 337 14.29 -8.52 8.24
C TYR A 337 13.73 -7.92 6.94
N PHE A 338 13.59 -6.59 6.85
CA PHE A 338 13.15 -5.94 5.60
C PHE A 338 14.11 -6.22 4.44
N HIS A 339 15.41 -6.21 4.69
CA HIS A 339 16.41 -6.62 3.70
C HIS A 339 16.18 -8.06 3.20
N SER A 340 15.85 -9.00 4.09
CA SER A 340 15.56 -10.38 3.69
C SER A 340 14.31 -10.50 2.80
N LEU A 341 13.33 -9.60 2.97
CA LEU A 341 12.12 -9.59 2.16
C LEU A 341 12.33 -9.04 0.76
N VAL A 342 13.08 -7.94 0.61
CA VAL A 342 13.32 -7.34 -0.71
C VAL A 342 14.36 -8.12 -1.51
N GLY A 343 15.30 -8.74 -0.80
CA GLY A 343 16.37 -9.59 -1.32
C GLY A 343 17.33 -8.95 -2.32
N GLY A 344 17.25 -7.62 -2.54
CA GLY A 344 18.11 -6.85 -3.42
C GLY A 344 19.51 -6.59 -2.85
N GLY A 345 20.52 -6.71 -3.73
CA GLY A 345 21.88 -6.34 -3.42
C GLY A 345 21.93 -4.82 -3.42
N VAL A 346 22.10 -4.22 -2.24
CA VAL A 346 22.14 -2.77 -2.01
C VAL A 346 23.19 -2.02 -2.88
N GLY A 347 24.01 -2.74 -3.67
CA GLY A 347 24.93 -2.18 -4.67
C GLY A 347 24.40 -2.06 -6.11
N GLU A 348 23.25 -2.65 -6.44
CA GLU A 348 22.67 -2.60 -7.82
C GLU A 348 21.72 -1.41 -8.02
N LEU A 349 21.11 -0.90 -6.94
CA LEU A 349 20.24 0.27 -6.98
C LEU A 349 21.10 1.54 -6.92
N ARG A 350 21.05 2.37 -7.97
CA ARG A 350 21.69 3.70 -8.00
C ARG A 350 20.87 4.73 -7.21
N SER A 351 20.55 4.42 -5.96
CA SER A 351 19.64 5.21 -5.12
C SER A 351 20.19 5.30 -3.69
N ASP A 352 20.38 6.51 -3.20
CA ASP A 352 20.69 6.86 -1.81
C ASP A 352 19.49 6.68 -0.86
N VAL A 353 18.26 6.71 -1.37
CA VAL A 353 17.01 6.62 -0.59
C VAL A 353 16.63 5.18 -0.22
N LEU A 354 16.87 4.22 -1.12
CA LEU A 354 16.61 2.79 -0.88
C LEU A 354 17.78 2.05 -0.23
N VAL A 355 18.87 2.75 0.11
CA VAL A 355 20.05 2.17 0.73
C VAL A 355 20.01 2.45 2.23
N ASN A 356 19.83 1.39 3.02
CA ASN A 356 19.82 1.47 4.47
C ASN A 356 21.12 0.86 5.06
N ARG A 357 22.17 1.68 5.18
CA ARG A 357 23.52 1.28 5.66
C ARG A 357 24.04 2.24 6.73
N GLY A 358 25.04 1.79 7.50
CA GLY A 358 25.67 2.60 8.56
C GLY A 358 24.66 3.04 9.61
N GLU A 359 24.72 4.31 10.02
CA GLU A 359 23.80 4.89 11.02
C GLU A 359 22.32 4.74 10.65
N ALA A 360 21.96 4.74 9.36
CA ALA A 360 20.57 4.54 8.93
C ALA A 360 20.02 3.19 9.39
N SER A 361 20.86 2.15 9.44
CA SER A 361 20.45 0.79 9.85
C SER A 361 20.15 0.67 11.34
N GLU A 362 20.59 1.66 12.12
CA GLU A 362 20.35 1.78 13.56
C GLU A 362 19.10 2.62 13.88
N ARG A 363 18.45 3.17 12.86
CA ARG A 363 17.20 3.91 12.99
C ARG A 363 16.01 3.02 12.64
N ALA A 364 14.87 3.32 13.26
CA ALA A 364 13.64 2.60 12.99
C ALA A 364 13.31 2.61 11.48
N PRO A 365 12.98 1.44 10.90
CA PRO A 365 12.68 1.35 9.48
C PRO A 365 11.47 2.21 9.13
N TRP A 366 11.55 2.83 7.95
CA TRP A 366 10.42 3.45 7.29
C TRP A 366 10.02 2.58 6.10
N VAL A 367 8.73 2.41 5.86
CA VAL A 367 8.18 1.48 4.88
C VAL A 367 7.12 2.18 4.04
N ALA A 368 7.19 1.94 2.73
CA ALA A 368 6.13 2.21 1.78
C ALA A 368 5.65 0.88 1.17
N VAL A 369 4.40 0.86 0.70
CA VAL A 369 3.85 -0.27 -0.04
C VAL A 369 3.60 0.21 -1.47
N SER A 370 4.19 -0.46 -2.45
CA SER A 370 4.00 -0.15 -3.88
C SER A 370 4.44 -1.32 -4.74
N GLU A 371 3.71 -1.63 -5.82
CA GLU A 371 3.99 -2.76 -6.72
C GLU A 371 5.25 -2.54 -7.60
N GLY A 372 5.46 -1.32 -8.11
CA GLY A 372 6.44 -1.07 -9.19
C GLY A 372 7.57 -0.10 -8.87
N TYR A 373 7.55 0.55 -7.69
CA TYR A 373 8.48 1.64 -7.37
C TYR A 373 9.96 1.24 -7.57
N GLU A 374 10.37 0.09 -7.04
CA GLU A 374 11.76 -0.36 -7.17
C GLU A 374 12.16 -0.63 -8.62
N GLY A 375 11.22 -1.12 -9.45
CA GLY A 375 11.45 -1.34 -10.88
C GLY A 375 11.72 -0.02 -11.61
N PHE A 376 10.93 1.02 -11.33
CA PHE A 376 11.13 2.37 -11.89
C PHE A 376 12.40 3.07 -11.39
N VAL A 377 12.84 2.79 -10.16
CA VAL A 377 14.14 3.30 -9.68
C VAL A 377 15.29 2.56 -10.38
N ARG A 378 15.16 1.25 -10.58
CA ARG A 378 16.19 0.41 -11.21
C ARG A 378 16.37 0.74 -12.69
N ASP A 379 15.29 1.02 -13.43
CA ASP A 379 15.34 1.38 -14.85
C ASP A 379 15.66 2.87 -15.10
N GLY A 380 15.62 3.70 -14.05
CA GLY A 380 15.95 5.12 -14.10
C GLY A 380 14.77 6.05 -14.42
N ALA A 381 13.54 5.54 -14.51
CA ALA A 381 12.34 6.36 -14.68
C ALA A 381 12.03 7.22 -13.44
N ILE A 382 12.40 6.73 -12.24
CA ILE A 382 12.40 7.51 -10.99
C ILE A 382 13.84 7.71 -10.56
N SER A 383 14.23 8.98 -10.42
CA SER A 383 15.51 9.36 -9.84
C SER A 383 15.30 9.81 -8.39
N THR A 384 15.98 9.16 -7.45
CA THR A 384 15.84 9.46 -6.01
C THR A 384 16.94 10.38 -5.51
N ARG A 385 16.62 11.22 -4.52
CA ARG A 385 17.58 11.97 -3.72
C ARG A 385 17.19 12.02 -2.26
N LEU A 386 18.17 11.83 -1.39
CA LEU A 386 18.03 12.00 0.05
C LEU A 386 18.13 13.48 0.41
N GLY A 387 17.13 14.01 1.10
CA GLY A 387 17.11 15.40 1.56
C GLY A 387 15.71 15.98 1.71
N ARG A 388 15.65 17.29 1.89
CA ARG A 388 14.41 18.08 1.90
C ARG A 388 14.51 19.18 0.85
N VAL A 389 13.41 19.50 0.20
CA VAL A 389 13.32 20.74 -0.58
C VAL A 389 13.25 21.89 0.42
N GLN A 390 14.26 22.76 0.42
CA GLN A 390 14.35 23.90 1.35
C GLN A 390 13.85 25.18 0.72
N ARG A 391 14.21 25.38 -0.55
CA ARG A 391 13.90 26.59 -1.30
C ARG A 391 13.52 26.25 -2.72
N VAL A 392 12.56 26.98 -3.26
CA VAL A 392 12.21 26.98 -4.67
C VAL A 392 12.31 28.41 -5.20
N GLY A 393 12.75 28.58 -6.43
CA GLY A 393 13.00 29.90 -7.00
C GLY A 393 12.79 29.93 -8.50
N ILE A 394 12.49 31.11 -9.02
CA ILE A 394 12.43 31.39 -10.45
C ILE A 394 13.79 32.00 -10.82
N GLU A 395 14.50 31.37 -11.75
CA GLU A 395 15.78 31.87 -12.25
C GLU A 395 15.56 33.12 -13.13
N GLU A 396 16.24 34.22 -12.83
CA GLU A 396 15.99 35.52 -13.47
C GLU A 396 16.26 35.54 -14.99
N GLN A 397 17.25 34.76 -15.44
CA GLN A 397 17.69 34.75 -16.83
C GLN A 397 16.79 33.88 -17.72
N SER A 398 16.47 32.67 -17.25
CA SER A 398 15.73 31.65 -18.00
C SER A 398 14.22 31.68 -17.72
N GLY A 399 13.81 32.20 -16.56
CA GLY A 399 12.42 32.08 -16.07
C GLY A 399 12.05 30.67 -15.59
N MET A 400 12.99 29.72 -15.60
CA MET A 400 12.76 28.35 -15.15
C MET A 400 12.70 28.29 -13.62
N VAL A 401 11.95 27.31 -13.10
CA VAL A 401 11.91 27.05 -11.66
C VAL A 401 12.98 26.04 -11.29
N SER A 402 13.68 26.29 -10.19
CA SER A 402 14.61 25.34 -9.60
C SER A 402 14.24 25.06 -8.15
N ALA A 403 14.61 23.87 -7.66
CA ALA A 403 14.40 23.44 -6.29
C ALA A 403 15.74 23.08 -5.63
N MET A 404 16.10 23.80 -4.58
CA MET A 404 17.30 23.57 -3.79
C MET A 404 17.03 22.58 -2.65
N LEU A 405 17.88 21.58 -2.54
CA LEU A 405 17.81 20.54 -1.52
C LEU A 405 18.70 20.87 -0.33
N SER A 406 18.37 20.30 0.83
CA SER A 406 19.13 20.44 2.07
C SER A 406 20.60 19.96 2.01
N GLY A 407 20.97 19.21 0.97
CA GLY A 407 22.35 18.78 0.72
C GLY A 407 23.15 19.74 -0.16
N GLY A 408 22.57 20.86 -0.61
CA GLY A 408 23.18 21.80 -1.55
C GLY A 408 22.90 21.49 -3.03
N ASP A 409 22.44 20.28 -3.34
CA ASP A 409 22.02 19.90 -4.69
C ASP A 409 20.84 20.75 -5.17
N THR A 410 20.80 21.08 -6.46
CA THR A 410 19.70 21.81 -7.10
C THR A 410 19.09 20.98 -8.23
N ILE A 411 17.76 20.96 -8.28
CA ILE A 411 16.99 20.37 -9.38
C ILE A 411 16.52 21.51 -10.27
N GLU A 412 17.05 21.57 -11.48
CA GLU A 412 16.69 22.58 -12.48
C GLU A 412 15.40 22.21 -13.24
N ASN A 413 14.82 23.20 -13.91
CA ASN A 413 13.63 23.06 -14.76
C ASN A 413 12.50 22.23 -14.12
N VAL A 414 12.13 22.60 -12.90
CA VAL A 414 10.99 22.04 -12.18
C VAL A 414 9.71 22.54 -12.85
N ILE A 415 8.86 21.61 -13.28
CA ILE A 415 7.56 21.93 -13.89
C ILE A 415 6.38 21.65 -12.95
N ALA A 416 6.62 20.81 -11.93
CA ALA A 416 5.63 20.50 -10.92
C ALA A 416 6.24 20.07 -9.59
N LEU A 417 5.54 20.40 -8.50
CA LEU A 417 5.80 19.94 -7.14
C LEU A 417 4.60 19.13 -6.64
N VAL A 418 4.82 17.84 -6.39
CA VAL A 418 3.81 16.94 -5.82
C VAL A 418 4.16 16.69 -4.35
N LEU A 419 3.38 17.30 -3.45
CA LEU A 419 3.60 17.26 -2.01
C LEU A 419 2.93 16.01 -1.41
N ALA A 420 3.75 15.02 -1.08
CA ALA A 420 3.37 13.80 -0.37
C ALA A 420 3.77 13.90 1.12
N THR A 421 3.50 15.06 1.70
CA THR A 421 3.98 15.47 3.03
C THR A 421 3.08 15.03 4.17
N GLY A 422 1.88 14.52 3.87
CA GLY A 422 1.00 13.89 4.85
C GLY A 422 -0.05 14.86 5.40
N TYR A 423 -0.44 14.68 6.66
CA TYR A 423 -1.54 15.42 7.26
C TYR A 423 -1.22 15.80 8.71
N GLU A 424 -1.86 16.88 9.16
CA GLU A 424 -1.88 17.34 10.53
C GLU A 424 -3.14 16.81 11.23
N PRO A 425 -3.00 16.23 12.44
CA PRO A 425 -4.13 15.69 13.22
C PRO A 425 -4.81 16.76 14.09
N HIS A 426 -4.15 17.89 14.31
CA HIS A 426 -4.58 18.92 15.24
C HIS A 426 -6.01 19.45 14.94
N PRO A 427 -6.44 19.69 13.67
CA PRO A 427 -7.75 20.29 13.42
C PRO A 427 -8.93 19.37 13.76
N SER A 428 -8.69 18.05 13.81
CA SER A 428 -9.69 17.07 14.28
C SER A 428 -9.82 17.02 15.80
N LEU A 429 -9.12 17.89 16.54
CA LEU A 429 -9.18 18.03 17.99
C LEU A 429 -9.60 19.43 18.46
N ASN A 430 -9.68 20.41 17.54
CA ASN A 430 -9.95 21.82 17.88
C ASN A 430 -11.29 22.07 18.57
N PHE A 431 -12.22 21.10 18.53
CA PHE A 431 -13.49 21.19 19.23
C PHE A 431 -13.37 20.85 20.72
N LEU A 432 -12.26 20.25 21.18
CA LEU A 432 -12.06 19.97 22.60
C LEU A 432 -11.65 21.25 23.34
N GLU A 433 -12.23 21.49 24.51
CA GLU A 433 -11.91 22.68 25.30
C GLU A 433 -10.44 22.69 25.80
N PRO A 434 -9.86 23.88 26.06
CA PRO A 434 -8.46 24.01 26.44
C PRO A 434 -8.05 23.22 27.69
N GLU A 435 -8.93 23.10 28.69
CA GLU A 435 -8.65 22.34 29.91
C GLU A 435 -8.48 20.84 29.62
N VAL A 436 -9.35 20.27 28.80
CA VAL A 436 -9.26 18.86 28.35
C VAL A 436 -7.99 18.64 27.54
N LEU A 437 -7.66 19.55 26.61
CA LEU A 437 -6.42 19.48 25.84
C LEU A 437 -5.17 19.58 26.74
N GLY A 438 -5.23 20.37 27.81
CA GLY A 438 -4.18 20.46 28.83
C GLY A 438 -3.96 19.14 29.56
N ILE A 439 -5.04 18.46 29.97
CA ILE A 439 -4.98 17.14 30.60
C ILE A 439 -4.33 16.11 29.66
N LEU A 440 -4.63 16.16 28.37
CA LEU A 440 -4.10 15.24 27.35
C LEU A 440 -2.66 15.56 26.89
N GLU A 441 -2.01 16.56 27.52
CA GLU A 441 -0.69 17.08 27.14
C GLU A 441 -0.59 17.37 25.64
N TYR A 442 -1.60 18.03 25.09
CA TYR A 442 -1.73 18.28 23.66
C TYR A 442 -0.54 19.04 23.06
N GLN A 443 0.00 18.55 21.94
CA GLN A 443 1.05 19.18 21.15
C GLN A 443 0.61 19.29 19.67
N PRO A 444 0.08 20.44 19.22
CA PRO A 444 -0.47 20.58 17.88
C PRO A 444 0.56 20.39 16.75
N GLU A 445 1.84 20.68 17.00
CA GLU A 445 2.93 20.52 16.03
C GLU A 445 3.41 19.05 15.92
N ASN A 446 3.00 18.18 16.85
CA ASN A 446 3.38 16.78 16.84
C ASN A 446 2.44 15.95 15.97
N ASN A 447 2.74 15.89 14.67
CA ASN A 447 1.94 15.17 13.67
C ASN A 447 1.93 13.63 13.80
N PHE A 448 2.58 13.06 14.82
CA PHE A 448 2.63 11.61 15.05
C PHE A 448 1.93 11.20 16.34
N LEU A 449 2.05 12.02 17.38
CA LEU A 449 1.48 11.76 18.70
C LEU A 449 1.08 13.08 19.37
N PRO A 450 -0.02 13.70 18.89
CA PRO A 450 -0.47 14.99 19.40
C PRO A 450 -1.03 14.90 20.82
N LEU A 451 -1.51 13.74 21.26
CA LEU A 451 -2.10 13.51 22.58
C LEU A 451 -1.34 12.41 23.32
N LEU A 452 -1.37 12.43 24.65
CA LEU A 452 -0.93 11.31 25.48
C LEU A 452 -2.15 10.58 26.04
N LEU A 453 -2.20 9.28 25.79
CA LEU A 453 -3.31 8.40 26.14
C LEU A 453 -2.74 7.04 26.60
N GLU A 454 -3.55 6.32 27.37
CA GLU A 454 -3.28 4.96 27.85
C GLU A 454 -4.15 3.93 27.12
N LYS A 455 -3.81 2.66 27.35
CA LYS A 455 -4.44 1.49 26.78
C LYS A 455 -4.48 1.57 25.27
N HIS A 456 -3.29 1.67 24.67
CA HIS A 456 -3.11 1.71 23.22
C HIS A 456 -3.89 2.88 22.58
N ASN A 457 -3.66 4.10 23.10
CA ASN A 457 -4.32 5.34 22.69
C ASN A 457 -5.86 5.35 22.77
N THR A 458 -6.42 4.89 23.90
CA THR A 458 -7.88 4.75 24.05
C THR A 458 -8.47 5.65 25.14
N ILE A 459 -7.81 5.79 26.28
CA ILE A 459 -8.35 6.54 27.43
C ILE A 459 -7.31 7.45 28.06
N HIS A 460 -7.75 8.37 28.92
CA HIS A 460 -6.88 9.06 29.86
C HIS A 460 -7.47 8.91 31.28
N PRO A 461 -6.70 8.51 32.32
CA PRO A 461 -7.25 8.24 33.65
C PRO A 461 -8.02 9.41 34.28
N SER A 462 -7.59 10.66 34.01
CA SER A 462 -8.27 11.87 34.51
C SER A 462 -9.58 12.20 33.78
N LEU A 463 -9.87 11.52 32.66
CA LEU A 463 -11.06 11.70 31.82
C LEU A 463 -11.81 10.36 31.64
N PRO A 464 -12.34 9.76 32.73
CA PRO A 464 -12.93 8.41 32.70
C PRO A 464 -14.22 8.30 31.86
N ASP A 465 -14.85 9.42 31.57
CA ASP A 465 -16.05 9.65 30.78
C ASP A 465 -15.74 10.02 29.30
N MET A 466 -14.48 9.89 28.88
CA MET A 466 -14.02 10.18 27.53
C MET A 466 -13.15 9.06 26.98
N GLY A 467 -13.37 8.70 25.72
CA GLY A 467 -12.59 7.67 25.03
C GLY A 467 -12.24 8.07 23.60
N PHE A 468 -11.18 7.47 23.07
CA PHE A 468 -10.72 7.65 21.69
C PHE A 468 -10.82 6.34 20.94
N VAL A 469 -11.40 6.38 19.74
CA VAL A 469 -11.45 5.23 18.83
C VAL A 469 -10.85 5.65 17.50
N GLY A 470 -9.74 5.01 17.12
CA GLY A 470 -9.08 5.26 15.84
C GLY A 470 -8.37 6.60 15.70
N PHE A 471 -8.09 7.28 16.81
CA PHE A 471 -7.28 8.49 16.79
C PHE A 471 -5.79 8.16 16.86
N TYR A 472 -5.26 7.51 15.82
CA TYR A 472 -3.85 7.17 15.70
C TYR A 472 -3.42 7.06 14.24
N ARG A 473 -2.10 7.04 14.01
CA ARG A 473 -1.52 6.81 12.68
C ARG A 473 -1.48 5.31 12.40
N GLY A 474 -2.36 4.79 11.54
CA GLY A 474 -2.32 3.40 11.07
C GLY A 474 -3.68 2.86 10.61
N PRO A 475 -3.72 1.83 9.74
CA PRO A 475 -4.97 1.23 9.25
C PRO A 475 -5.43 0.01 10.08
N TYR A 476 -5.54 0.13 11.42
CA TYR A 476 -5.76 -1.02 12.31
C TYR A 476 -7.23 -1.27 12.66
N TRP A 477 -8.01 -1.81 11.72
CA TRP A 477 -9.45 -2.02 11.89
C TRP A 477 -9.83 -2.88 13.11
N GLY A 478 -9.08 -3.96 13.36
CA GLY A 478 -9.27 -4.78 14.57
C GLY A 478 -9.06 -3.97 15.85
N VAL A 479 -8.08 -3.07 15.87
CA VAL A 479 -7.82 -2.21 17.04
C VAL A 479 -8.97 -1.23 17.23
N LEU A 480 -9.54 -0.63 16.17
CA LEU A 480 -10.74 0.22 16.27
C LEU A 480 -11.86 -0.49 17.03
N GLU A 481 -12.13 -1.74 16.65
CA GLU A 481 -13.16 -2.56 17.26
C GLU A 481 -12.83 -2.92 18.72
N MET A 482 -11.57 -3.23 19.01
CA MET A 482 -11.11 -3.53 20.37
C MET A 482 -11.19 -2.31 21.31
N GLN A 483 -10.80 -1.13 20.84
CA GLN A 483 -10.95 0.12 21.58
C GLN A 483 -12.42 0.38 21.93
N ALA A 484 -13.32 0.21 20.96
CA ALA A 484 -14.75 0.36 21.18
C ALA A 484 -15.30 -0.64 22.23
N ARG A 485 -14.87 -1.91 22.17
CA ARG A 485 -15.27 -2.94 23.14
C ARG A 485 -14.74 -2.65 24.53
N PHE A 486 -13.49 -2.21 24.63
CA PHE A 486 -12.86 -1.81 25.88
C PHE A 486 -13.66 -0.68 26.55
N LEU A 487 -13.97 0.38 25.80
CA LEU A 487 -14.77 1.50 26.29
C LEU A 487 -16.18 1.06 26.71
N GLY A 488 -16.87 0.27 25.89
CA GLY A 488 -18.20 -0.25 26.24
C GLY A 488 -18.20 -1.05 27.54
N ARG A 489 -17.23 -1.96 27.70
CA ARG A 489 -17.09 -2.76 28.93
C ARG A 489 -16.73 -1.90 30.15
N LEU A 490 -15.87 -0.90 29.95
CA LEU A 490 -15.45 0.03 31.00
C LEU A 490 -16.64 0.85 31.53
N TRP A 491 -17.51 1.31 30.64
CA TRP A 491 -18.63 2.20 30.99
C TRP A 491 -19.92 1.47 31.40
N ALA A 492 -20.12 0.21 30.98
CA ALA A 492 -21.35 -0.54 31.27
C ALA A 492 -21.51 -0.96 32.75
N GLY A 493 -20.46 -0.90 33.57
CA GLY A 493 -20.54 -0.91 35.05
C GLY A 493 -21.22 -2.11 35.75
N GLY A 494 -21.54 -3.22 35.07
CA GLY A 494 -22.32 -4.35 35.63
C GLY A 494 -21.49 -5.51 36.22
N GLU A 495 -22.08 -6.21 37.20
CA GLU A 495 -21.52 -7.35 37.96
C GLU A 495 -20.75 -8.34 37.07
N GLY A 496 -19.42 -8.38 37.25
CA GLY A 496 -18.46 -9.14 36.43
C GLY A 496 -17.39 -8.26 35.74
N GLY A 497 -17.54 -6.93 35.75
CA GLY A 497 -16.60 -5.95 35.20
C GLY A 497 -15.32 -5.79 36.02
N LYS A 498 -14.28 -6.57 35.72
CA LYS A 498 -12.94 -6.45 36.35
C LYS A 498 -12.08 -5.28 35.86
N ILE A 499 -12.51 -4.48 34.88
CA ILE A 499 -11.69 -3.38 34.35
C ILE A 499 -11.97 -2.12 35.19
N CYS A 500 -11.30 -2.01 36.33
CA CYS A 500 -11.35 -0.80 37.15
C CYS A 500 -10.24 0.16 36.71
N LEU A 501 -10.58 1.41 36.33
CA LEU A 501 -9.59 2.47 36.09
C LEU A 501 -8.65 2.66 37.29
N SER A 502 -9.11 2.40 38.52
CA SER A 502 -8.28 2.50 39.73
C SER A 502 -7.21 1.41 39.85
N SER A 503 -7.20 0.42 38.95
CA SER A 503 -6.11 -0.56 38.84
C SER A 503 -4.95 -0.08 37.95
N LEU A 504 -5.14 1.04 37.23
CA LEU A 504 -4.08 1.69 36.46
C LEU A 504 -3.21 2.53 37.41
N PRO A 505 -1.86 2.40 37.37
CA PRO A 505 -0.97 3.15 38.27
C PRO A 505 -1.14 4.67 38.12
N GLU A 506 -1.15 5.43 39.23
CA GLU A 506 -1.26 6.91 39.26
C GLU A 506 -0.20 7.63 38.41
N LYS A 507 0.92 6.97 38.11
CA LYS A 507 1.92 7.38 37.13
C LYS A 507 2.09 6.24 36.13
N SER A 508 1.26 6.18 35.10
CA SER A 508 1.37 5.10 34.13
C SER A 508 2.72 5.15 33.41
N THR A 509 3.37 4.00 33.37
CA THR A 509 4.57 3.76 32.56
C THR A 509 4.26 3.96 31.07
N GLU A 510 3.01 3.74 30.65
CA GLU A 510 2.55 3.96 29.28
C GLU A 510 2.58 5.44 28.90
N ILE A 511 1.98 6.37 29.67
CA ILE A 511 2.06 7.81 29.36
C ILE A 511 3.51 8.29 29.31
N GLN A 512 4.38 7.82 30.21
CA GLN A 512 5.80 8.17 30.18
C GLN A 512 6.49 7.67 28.91
N THR A 513 6.17 6.45 28.49
CA THR A 513 6.68 5.85 27.25
C THR A 513 6.18 6.62 26.02
N MET A 514 4.89 6.97 25.99
CA MET A 514 4.28 7.78 24.94
C MET A 514 4.90 9.19 24.87
N ARG A 515 5.19 9.80 26.02
CA ARG A 515 5.94 11.07 26.09
C ARG A 515 7.34 10.93 25.50
N ALA A 516 8.05 9.83 25.78
CA ALA A 516 9.40 9.60 25.27
C ALA A 516 9.44 9.47 23.74
N ILE A 517 8.49 8.75 23.13
CA ILE A 517 8.43 8.57 21.66
C ILE A 517 7.93 9.81 20.89
N ARG A 518 7.63 10.92 21.59
CA ARG A 518 7.52 12.23 20.93
C ARG A 518 8.87 12.64 20.33
N ASN A 519 9.99 12.18 20.90
CA ASN A 519 11.31 12.27 20.28
C ASN A 519 11.36 11.43 18.99
N PRO A 520 11.57 12.03 17.81
CA PRO A 520 11.63 11.31 16.54
C PRO A 520 12.71 10.24 16.44
N GLU A 521 13.81 10.34 17.21
CA GLU A 521 14.90 9.36 17.18
C GLU A 521 14.56 8.05 17.90
N LEU A 522 13.56 8.08 18.79
CA LEU A 522 13.13 6.90 19.56
C LEU A 522 11.92 6.18 18.95
N ARG A 523 11.29 6.77 17.93
CA ARG A 523 9.98 6.36 17.42
C ARG A 523 10.07 5.72 16.04
N GLY A 524 9.26 4.68 15.82
CA GLY A 524 8.99 4.15 14.50
C GLY A 524 8.12 5.03 13.60
N GLN A 525 7.85 4.56 12.39
CA GLN A 525 6.90 5.20 11.47
C GLN A 525 5.50 5.31 12.06
N TRP A 526 5.07 4.29 12.79
CA TRP A 526 3.79 4.26 13.50
C TRP A 526 4.07 4.17 15.01
N PRO A 527 3.67 5.15 15.82
CA PRO A 527 3.85 5.10 17.28
C PRO A 527 3.23 3.84 17.89
N MET A 528 2.08 3.41 17.38
CA MET A 528 1.44 2.12 17.72
C MET A 528 1.72 1.08 16.64
N GLY A 529 2.98 0.71 16.45
CA GLY A 529 3.39 -0.14 15.33
C GLY A 529 3.09 -1.64 15.49
N ASP A 530 2.84 -2.12 16.72
CA ASP A 530 2.71 -3.55 17.01
C ASP A 530 1.25 -4.02 17.05
N PHE A 531 0.62 -4.04 15.87
CA PHE A 531 -0.78 -4.51 15.71
C PHE A 531 -1.05 -5.86 16.39
N VAL A 532 -0.13 -6.83 16.28
CA VAL A 532 -0.28 -8.17 16.88
C VAL A 532 -0.36 -8.08 18.40
N GLY A 533 0.59 -7.38 19.03
CA GLY A 533 0.62 -7.24 20.48
C GLY A 533 -0.59 -6.48 21.02
N ILE A 534 -0.99 -5.39 20.35
CA ILE A 534 -2.17 -4.59 20.74
C ILE A 534 -3.45 -5.45 20.69
N MET A 535 -3.64 -6.25 19.64
CA MET A 535 -4.80 -7.13 19.53
C MET A 535 -4.83 -8.19 20.64
N GLU A 536 -3.68 -8.78 20.98
CA GLU A 536 -3.58 -9.78 22.06
C GLU A 536 -3.81 -9.15 23.45
N ASP A 537 -3.30 -7.94 23.69
CA ASP A 537 -3.49 -7.23 24.96
C ASP A 537 -4.97 -6.89 25.18
N PHE A 538 -5.64 -6.33 24.17
CA PHE A 538 -7.08 -6.11 24.25
C PHE A 538 -7.88 -7.40 24.40
N ALA A 539 -7.52 -8.46 23.67
CA ALA A 539 -8.20 -9.74 23.78
C ALA A 539 -8.11 -10.28 25.21
N ARG A 540 -6.96 -10.15 25.87
CA ARG A 540 -6.77 -10.52 27.27
C ARG A 540 -7.62 -9.67 28.20
N ASP A 541 -7.56 -8.34 28.07
CA ASP A 541 -8.32 -7.40 28.91
C ASP A 541 -9.85 -7.64 28.79
N LEU A 542 -10.30 -8.03 27.59
CA LEU A 542 -11.70 -8.31 27.29
C LEU A 542 -12.11 -9.77 27.53
N GLY A 543 -11.17 -10.68 27.83
CA GLY A 543 -11.44 -12.11 27.98
C GLY A 543 -11.90 -12.79 26.67
N ILE A 544 -11.42 -12.32 25.53
CA ILE A 544 -11.73 -12.87 24.21
C ILE A 544 -10.73 -13.97 23.87
N THR A 545 -11.21 -15.19 23.68
CA THR A 545 -10.40 -16.29 23.16
C THR A 545 -10.33 -16.22 21.64
N ARG A 546 -9.12 -16.20 21.11
CA ARG A 546 -8.88 -16.20 19.67
C ARG A 546 -9.31 -17.52 19.03
N GLN A 547 -10.06 -17.44 17.94
CA GLN A 547 -10.49 -18.59 17.15
C GLN A 547 -9.34 -19.17 16.31
N GLY A 548 -9.38 -20.49 16.10
CA GLY A 548 -8.44 -21.24 15.27
C GLY A 548 -8.61 -20.98 13.78
N ILE A 549 -7.61 -21.37 12.99
CA ILE A 549 -7.67 -21.39 11.53
C ILE A 549 -7.43 -22.84 11.10
N ASN A 550 -8.40 -23.47 10.44
CA ASN A 550 -8.38 -24.92 10.15
C ASN A 550 -7.12 -25.41 9.42
N SER A 551 -6.50 -24.57 8.59
CA SER A 551 -5.29 -24.89 7.83
C SER A 551 -3.98 -24.72 8.60
N VAL A 552 -4.02 -24.15 9.79
CA VAL A 552 -2.85 -23.88 10.60
C VAL A 552 -2.88 -24.81 11.80
N SER A 553 -1.71 -25.26 12.27
CA SER A 553 -1.66 -26.08 13.49
C SER A 553 -2.42 -25.39 14.62
N ASN A 554 -3.12 -26.18 15.45
CA ASN A 554 -3.82 -25.69 16.65
C ASN A 554 -2.86 -25.13 17.73
N SER A 555 -1.63 -24.79 17.36
CA SER A 555 -0.72 -24.07 18.25
C SER A 555 -1.28 -22.68 18.55
N GLU A 556 -1.14 -22.25 19.80
CA GLU A 556 -1.47 -20.89 20.23
C GLU A 556 -0.64 -19.80 19.53
N ARG A 557 0.30 -20.18 18.66
CA ARG A 557 1.15 -19.28 17.87
C ARG A 557 0.98 -19.47 16.37
N GLY A 558 -0.04 -20.19 15.95
CA GLY A 558 -0.30 -20.45 14.54
C GLY A 558 -0.98 -19.27 13.86
N GLY A 559 -0.36 -18.79 12.79
CA GLY A 559 -1.00 -18.01 11.72
C GLY A 559 -1.24 -16.53 12.06
N PRO A 560 -1.83 -15.80 11.10
CA PRO A 560 -1.97 -14.35 11.18
C PRO A 560 -3.03 -13.90 12.20
N VAL A 561 -2.76 -12.77 12.85
CA VAL A 561 -3.75 -11.98 13.58
C VAL A 561 -4.64 -11.26 12.56
N VAL A 562 -5.93 -11.58 12.58
CA VAL A 562 -6.97 -10.87 11.80
C VAL A 562 -8.20 -10.63 12.69
N PRO A 563 -8.98 -9.54 12.49
CA PRO A 563 -10.13 -9.21 13.33
C PRO A 563 -11.11 -10.37 13.53
N ALA A 564 -11.42 -11.14 12.48
CA ALA A 564 -12.37 -12.25 12.54
C ALA A 564 -12.01 -13.34 13.56
N ARG A 565 -10.72 -13.50 13.90
CA ARG A 565 -10.30 -14.45 14.95
C ARG A 565 -10.72 -14.01 16.35
N TYR A 566 -11.06 -12.74 16.53
CA TYR A 566 -11.39 -12.16 17.83
C TYR A 566 -12.87 -11.77 17.94
N SER A 567 -13.76 -12.43 17.19
CA SER A 567 -15.20 -12.34 17.45
C SER A 567 -15.51 -13.03 18.80
N PRO A 568 -16.26 -12.39 19.73
CA PRO A 568 -16.58 -12.96 21.03
C PRO A 568 -17.36 -14.29 20.94
N GLY A 569 -17.25 -15.11 21.99
CA GLY A 569 -17.93 -16.40 22.08
C GLY A 569 -17.46 -17.39 21.01
N ALA A 570 -18.40 -18.17 20.45
CA ALA A 570 -18.11 -19.14 19.38
C ALA A 570 -17.90 -18.51 17.99
N GLY A 571 -17.90 -17.18 17.89
CA GLY A 571 -17.82 -16.45 16.62
C GLY A 571 -19.16 -16.35 15.88
N SER A 572 -19.33 -15.28 15.11
CA SER A 572 -20.47 -15.14 14.20
C SER A 572 -20.30 -16.01 12.94
N LEU A 573 -21.40 -16.31 12.25
CA LEU A 573 -21.36 -16.98 10.94
C LEU A 573 -20.48 -16.21 9.93
N GLN A 574 -20.49 -14.88 10.02
CA GLN A 574 -19.66 -14.02 9.18
C GLN A 574 -18.17 -14.13 9.52
N ALA A 575 -17.82 -14.24 10.81
CA ALA A 575 -16.46 -14.50 11.26
C ALA A 575 -15.96 -15.85 10.70
N GLN A 576 -16.77 -16.91 10.83
CA GLN A 576 -16.43 -18.24 10.33
C GLN A 576 -16.26 -18.27 8.80
N ALA A 577 -17.09 -17.54 8.05
CA ALA A 577 -16.94 -17.40 6.60
C ALA A 577 -15.61 -16.71 6.23
N THR A 578 -15.23 -15.67 6.97
CA THR A 578 -13.95 -14.97 6.79
C THR A 578 -12.76 -15.88 7.11
N LEU A 579 -12.81 -16.63 8.21
CA LEU A 579 -11.75 -17.57 8.60
C LEU A 579 -11.62 -18.75 7.63
N SER A 580 -12.73 -19.22 7.06
CA SER A 580 -12.71 -20.24 6.00
C SER A 580 -12.03 -19.73 4.74
N SER A 581 -12.35 -18.49 4.32
CA SER A 581 -11.69 -17.85 3.18
C SER A 581 -10.20 -17.62 3.44
N LEU A 582 -9.82 -17.23 4.66
CA LEU A 582 -8.42 -17.06 5.06
C LEU A 582 -7.68 -18.39 5.00
N SER A 583 -8.29 -19.46 5.52
CA SER A 583 -7.73 -20.80 5.51
C SER A 583 -7.43 -21.28 4.08
N HIS A 584 -8.37 -21.08 3.16
CA HIS A 584 -8.16 -21.37 1.74
C HIS A 584 -7.00 -20.56 1.15
N THR A 585 -6.92 -19.25 1.42
CA THR A 585 -5.82 -18.41 0.95
C THR A 585 -4.46 -18.92 1.44
N LEU A 586 -4.33 -19.26 2.72
CA LEU A 586 -3.07 -19.77 3.28
C LEU A 586 -2.66 -21.12 2.67
N GLN A 587 -3.61 -22.04 2.44
CA GLN A 587 -3.35 -23.33 1.80
C GLN A 587 -2.95 -23.17 0.33
N SER A 588 -3.62 -22.26 -0.39
CA SER A 588 -3.39 -22.05 -1.82
C SER A 588 -1.98 -21.54 -2.15
N ALA A 589 -1.30 -20.87 -1.21
CA ALA A 589 0.04 -20.34 -1.41
C ALA A 589 1.14 -21.41 -1.51
N THR A 590 0.88 -22.61 -1.00
CA THR A 590 1.83 -23.75 -1.01
C THR A 590 1.30 -24.97 -1.76
N ALA A 591 0.17 -24.85 -2.44
CA ALA A 591 -0.45 -25.92 -3.22
C ALA A 591 0.32 -26.24 -4.52
N ASP A 592 -0.07 -27.32 -5.18
CA ASP A 592 0.45 -27.74 -6.50
C ASP A 592 0.25 -26.69 -7.60
N ARG A 593 -0.77 -25.82 -7.43
CA ARG A 593 -0.98 -24.62 -8.22
C ARG A 593 -0.98 -23.43 -7.26
N PRO A 594 0.19 -22.84 -7.01
CA PRO A 594 0.36 -21.87 -5.94
C PRO A 594 -0.27 -20.51 -6.33
N SER A 595 -1.04 -19.92 -5.42
CA SER A 595 -1.52 -18.55 -5.58
C SER A 595 -0.41 -17.53 -5.33
N PHE A 596 -0.56 -16.35 -5.93
CA PHE A 596 0.29 -15.16 -5.85
C PHE A 596 1.66 -15.26 -6.54
N VAL A 597 2.05 -16.43 -7.05
CA VAL A 597 3.33 -16.59 -7.76
C VAL A 597 3.30 -15.84 -9.09
N ALA A 598 2.16 -15.84 -9.80
CA ALA A 598 2.03 -15.11 -11.05
C ALA A 598 2.10 -13.58 -10.81
N ARG A 599 1.43 -13.08 -9.76
CA ARG A 599 1.54 -11.68 -9.32
C ARG A 599 2.97 -11.28 -8.98
N ALA A 600 3.63 -12.06 -8.11
CA ALA A 600 5.00 -11.79 -7.69
C ALA A 600 5.97 -11.79 -8.87
N THR A 601 5.78 -12.72 -9.81
CA THR A 601 6.56 -12.78 -11.05
C THR A 601 6.30 -11.57 -11.93
N SER A 602 5.03 -11.20 -12.16
CA SER A 602 4.65 -10.03 -12.96
C SER A 602 5.34 -8.76 -12.45
N SER A 603 5.23 -8.46 -11.15
CA SER A 603 5.84 -7.26 -10.56
C SER A 603 7.37 -7.30 -10.64
N ALA A 604 7.98 -8.46 -10.42
CA ALA A 604 9.44 -8.60 -10.41
C ALA A 604 10.11 -8.60 -11.80
N LEU A 605 9.35 -8.79 -12.88
CA LEU A 605 9.86 -8.73 -14.26
C LEU A 605 10.25 -7.32 -14.71
N HIS A 606 9.69 -6.28 -14.09
CA HIS A 606 9.91 -4.89 -14.48
C HIS A 606 11.41 -4.52 -14.44
N GLY A 607 11.91 -4.11 -15.59
CA GLY A 607 13.21 -3.49 -15.73
C GLY A 607 13.97 -4.02 -16.94
N ARG A 608 15.27 -3.77 -16.92
CA ARG A 608 16.23 -4.18 -17.96
C ARG A 608 17.00 -5.43 -17.51
N TRP A 609 17.13 -6.38 -18.43
CA TRP A 609 17.77 -7.68 -18.23
C TRP A 609 18.88 -7.91 -19.25
N HIS A 610 19.94 -8.58 -18.81
CA HIS A 610 20.92 -9.16 -19.72
C HIS A 610 20.35 -10.45 -20.30
N LEU A 611 20.35 -10.56 -21.62
CA LEU A 611 19.75 -11.66 -22.36
C LEU A 611 20.85 -12.49 -23.05
N SER A 612 20.83 -13.80 -22.87
CA SER A 612 21.67 -14.74 -23.59
C SER A 612 20.85 -15.96 -23.97
N ARG A 613 20.71 -16.25 -25.27
CA ARG A 613 19.88 -17.34 -25.78
C ARG A 613 20.67 -18.24 -26.71
N THR A 614 20.72 -19.52 -26.39
CA THR A 614 21.28 -20.56 -27.25
C THR A 614 20.19 -21.12 -28.16
N LEU A 615 20.41 -21.10 -29.48
CA LEU A 615 19.57 -21.74 -30.48
C LEU A 615 20.25 -23.01 -31.01
N LYS A 616 19.57 -24.15 -30.87
CA LYS A 616 19.99 -25.43 -31.46
C LYS A 616 18.95 -25.90 -32.45
N SER A 617 19.25 -25.75 -33.75
CA SER A 617 18.40 -26.27 -34.83
C SER A 617 18.73 -27.74 -35.09
N ARG A 618 17.71 -28.57 -35.29
CA ARG A 618 17.86 -29.95 -35.78
C ARG A 618 17.76 -30.05 -37.31
N ILE A 619 17.49 -28.92 -37.98
CA ILE A 619 17.46 -28.80 -39.44
C ILE A 619 18.81 -28.22 -39.89
N PRO A 620 19.61 -28.93 -40.71
CA PRO A 620 20.95 -28.50 -41.12
C PRO A 620 21.02 -27.15 -41.84
N SER A 621 19.93 -26.71 -42.48
CA SER A 621 19.85 -25.45 -43.22
C SER A 621 19.48 -24.23 -42.36
N PHE A 622 19.19 -24.41 -41.06
CA PHE A 622 18.88 -23.32 -40.13
C PHE A 622 20.06 -23.08 -39.16
N PRO A 623 20.49 -21.83 -38.97
CA PRO A 623 21.67 -21.54 -38.17
C PRO A 623 21.43 -21.83 -36.69
N SER A 624 22.38 -22.55 -36.08
CA SER A 624 22.53 -22.62 -34.63
C SER A 624 23.50 -21.53 -34.18
N GLY A 625 23.37 -21.08 -32.94
CA GLY A 625 24.21 -19.99 -32.43
C GLY A 625 23.72 -19.40 -31.11
N THR A 626 24.34 -18.31 -30.69
CA THR A 626 24.01 -17.62 -29.45
C THR A 626 23.58 -16.19 -29.73
N PHE A 627 22.38 -15.83 -29.27
CA PHE A 627 21.88 -14.47 -29.27
C PHE A 627 22.22 -13.80 -27.95
N THR A 628 22.98 -12.71 -27.96
CA THR A 628 23.26 -11.92 -26.76
C THR A 628 22.74 -10.50 -26.93
N GLY A 629 22.18 -9.94 -25.86
CA GLY A 629 21.56 -8.63 -25.93
C GLY A 629 20.92 -8.18 -24.64
N THR A 630 19.91 -7.33 -24.78
CA THR A 630 19.13 -6.79 -23.68
C THR A 630 17.66 -7.14 -23.88
N ALA A 631 16.99 -7.50 -22.79
CA ALA A 631 15.54 -7.62 -22.75
C ALA A 631 14.99 -6.57 -21.76
N THR A 632 13.95 -5.83 -22.13
CA THR A 632 13.34 -4.82 -21.25
C THR A 632 11.84 -4.99 -21.16
N PHE A 633 11.32 -5.02 -19.93
CA PHE A 633 9.89 -5.01 -19.63
C PHE A 633 9.46 -3.58 -19.33
N HIS A 634 8.79 -2.94 -20.29
CA HIS A 634 8.27 -1.59 -20.14
C HIS A 634 6.83 -1.62 -19.64
N PRO A 635 6.54 -1.23 -18.39
CA PRO A 635 5.18 -1.21 -17.88
C PRO A 635 4.34 -0.17 -18.64
N ARG A 636 3.08 -0.49 -18.90
CA ARG A 636 2.09 0.44 -19.46
C ARG A 636 0.72 0.13 -18.87
N LEU A 637 -0.26 1.01 -19.10
CA LEU A 637 -1.62 0.71 -18.64
C LEU A 637 -2.19 -0.45 -19.46
N PRO A 638 -2.98 -1.35 -18.84
CA PRO A 638 -3.65 -2.41 -19.56
C PRO A 638 -4.49 -1.86 -20.73
N THR A 639 -4.28 -2.43 -21.91
CA THR A 639 -5.04 -2.05 -23.11
C THR A 639 -6.40 -2.76 -23.20
N ASP A 640 -6.70 -3.61 -22.22
CA ASP A 640 -7.94 -4.36 -22.06
C ASP A 640 -8.27 -4.47 -20.57
N GLU A 641 -9.51 -4.11 -20.19
CA GLU A 641 -9.96 -3.99 -18.79
C GLU A 641 -9.97 -5.31 -18.01
N ARG A 642 -9.80 -6.45 -18.70
CA ARG A 642 -9.67 -7.77 -18.07
C ARG A 642 -8.36 -7.95 -17.32
N PHE A 643 -7.34 -7.17 -17.66
CA PHE A 643 -6.01 -7.31 -17.07
C PHE A 643 -5.72 -6.16 -16.10
N ASP A 644 -4.92 -6.46 -15.08
CA ASP A 644 -4.58 -5.54 -14.00
C ASP A 644 -3.17 -4.97 -14.16
N ALA A 645 -2.29 -5.64 -14.91
CA ALA A 645 -0.99 -5.11 -15.31
C ALA A 645 -0.60 -5.55 -16.73
N GLU A 646 0.15 -4.70 -17.44
CA GLU A 646 0.61 -4.95 -18.80
C GLU A 646 2.03 -4.42 -19.02
N TYR A 647 2.86 -5.20 -19.71
CA TYR A 647 4.21 -4.81 -20.10
C TYR A 647 4.39 -5.00 -21.60
N LEU A 648 4.97 -3.98 -22.26
CA LEU A 648 5.58 -4.17 -23.57
C LEU A 648 7.00 -4.69 -23.36
N TYR A 649 7.23 -5.93 -23.77
CA TYR A 649 8.53 -6.58 -23.72
C TYR A 649 9.28 -6.37 -25.03
N ILE A 650 10.53 -5.92 -24.96
CA ILE A 650 11.39 -5.68 -26.13
C ILE A 650 12.76 -6.33 -25.90
N GLU A 651 13.20 -7.15 -26.86
CA GLU A 651 14.56 -7.66 -26.94
C GLU A 651 15.31 -6.99 -28.07
N ASP A 652 16.58 -6.64 -27.85
CA ASP A 652 17.48 -6.15 -28.88
C ASP A 652 18.87 -6.76 -28.66
N GLY A 653 19.50 -7.25 -29.74
CA GLY A 653 20.79 -7.91 -29.65
C GLY A 653 21.28 -8.50 -30.97
N ASP A 654 22.33 -9.30 -30.86
CA ASP A 654 23.00 -9.93 -32.00
C ASP A 654 22.98 -11.46 -31.85
N LEU A 655 22.50 -12.16 -32.88
CA LEU A 655 22.71 -13.59 -33.06
C LEU A 655 24.08 -13.81 -33.71
N VAL A 656 24.96 -14.52 -33.01
CA VAL A 656 26.21 -15.03 -33.56
C VAL A 656 26.02 -16.49 -33.91
N THR A 657 26.04 -16.85 -35.20
CA THR A 657 25.92 -18.24 -35.64
C THR A 657 27.22 -19.00 -35.36
N ASN A 658 27.16 -20.33 -35.34
CA ASN A 658 28.35 -21.18 -35.16
C ASN A 658 29.42 -20.96 -36.25
N GLU A 659 29.01 -20.49 -37.43
CA GLU A 659 29.88 -20.12 -38.54
C GLU A 659 30.45 -18.70 -38.42
N GLY A 660 30.13 -17.99 -37.33
CA GLY A 660 30.64 -16.65 -37.03
C GLY A 660 29.85 -15.49 -37.66
N LEU A 661 28.74 -15.77 -38.35
CA LEU A 661 27.88 -14.72 -38.92
C LEU A 661 27.16 -13.97 -37.79
N ARG A 662 27.14 -12.64 -37.86
CA ARG A 662 26.42 -11.79 -36.90
C ARG A 662 25.16 -11.21 -37.53
N LEU A 663 24.01 -11.44 -36.90
CA LEU A 663 22.70 -10.97 -37.34
C LEU A 663 22.02 -10.17 -36.23
N LYS A 664 21.67 -8.92 -36.51
CA LYS A 664 20.85 -8.12 -35.58
C LYS A 664 19.44 -8.68 -35.50
N GLY A 665 18.93 -8.82 -34.28
CA GLY A 665 17.59 -9.29 -34.02
C GLY A 665 16.90 -8.42 -32.98
N SER A 666 15.59 -8.22 -33.18
CA SER A 666 14.70 -7.61 -32.19
C SER A 666 13.41 -8.41 -32.12
N ARG A 667 12.86 -8.57 -30.92
CA ARG A 667 11.58 -9.26 -30.70
C ARG A 667 10.72 -8.48 -29.73
N ARG A 668 9.40 -8.54 -29.93
CA ARG A 668 8.43 -7.87 -29.07
C ARG A 668 7.28 -8.79 -28.70
N TYR A 669 6.88 -8.71 -27.44
CA TYR A 669 5.73 -9.41 -26.89
C TYR A 669 5.00 -8.49 -25.92
N VAL A 670 3.74 -8.80 -25.63
CA VAL A 670 3.02 -8.15 -24.54
C VAL A 670 2.77 -9.18 -23.43
N TRP A 671 3.19 -8.85 -22.21
CA TRP A 671 2.94 -9.65 -21.02
C TRP A 671 1.78 -9.04 -20.25
N ARG A 672 0.80 -9.86 -19.87
CA ARG A 672 -0.42 -9.41 -19.19
C ARG A 672 -0.70 -10.25 -17.95
N TYR A 673 -1.01 -9.57 -16.85
CA TYR A 673 -1.42 -10.17 -15.59
C TYR A 673 -2.90 -9.91 -15.30
N GLU A 674 -3.60 -10.94 -14.84
CA GLU A 674 -5.00 -10.89 -14.36
C GLU A 674 -5.05 -11.31 -12.89
N GLU A 675 -5.52 -10.44 -12.01
CA GLU A 675 -5.60 -10.67 -10.56
C GLU A 675 -6.68 -11.69 -10.20
N ALA A 676 -7.81 -11.70 -10.90
CA ALA A 676 -8.95 -12.56 -10.58
C ALA A 676 -8.62 -14.06 -10.63
N GLY A 677 -7.80 -14.46 -11.60
CA GLY A 677 -7.32 -15.84 -11.76
C GLY A 677 -5.87 -16.09 -11.31
N ASP A 678 -5.16 -15.04 -10.87
CA ASP A 678 -3.71 -15.03 -10.69
C ASP A 678 -2.96 -15.61 -11.92
N LYS A 679 -3.21 -15.03 -13.09
CA LYS A 679 -2.72 -15.53 -14.38
C LYS A 679 -1.73 -14.57 -15.02
N LEU A 680 -0.64 -15.11 -15.54
CA LEU A 680 0.33 -14.38 -16.36
C LEU A 680 0.34 -14.97 -17.77
N SER A 681 0.26 -14.11 -18.80
CA SER A 681 0.14 -14.53 -20.19
C SER A 681 1.02 -13.71 -21.11
N VAL A 682 1.45 -14.32 -22.22
CA VAL A 682 2.29 -13.71 -23.25
C VAL A 682 1.50 -13.62 -24.55
N TRP A 683 1.59 -12.49 -25.22
CA TRP A 683 0.81 -12.16 -26.41
C TRP A 683 1.72 -11.71 -27.54
N PHE A 684 1.37 -12.08 -28.77
CA PHE A 684 1.98 -11.52 -29.96
C PHE A 684 1.59 -10.06 -30.13
N VAL A 685 2.45 -9.34 -30.84
CA VAL A 685 2.30 -7.91 -31.12
C VAL A 685 2.24 -7.73 -32.62
N LYS A 686 1.35 -6.85 -33.08
CA LYS A 686 1.20 -6.56 -34.51
C LYS A 686 2.49 -5.97 -35.07
N SER A 687 2.91 -6.49 -36.22
CA SER A 687 4.19 -6.13 -36.85
C SER A 687 4.24 -4.70 -37.40
N ASN A 688 3.08 -4.08 -37.63
CA ASN A 688 2.98 -2.74 -38.21
C ASN A 688 3.43 -1.62 -37.25
N ASP A 689 3.11 -1.74 -35.96
CA ASP A 689 3.45 -0.73 -34.94
C ASP A 689 4.35 -1.27 -33.82
N GLY A 690 4.44 -2.59 -33.66
CA GLY A 690 5.23 -3.22 -32.61
C GLY A 690 4.80 -2.84 -31.20
N MET A 691 3.53 -2.46 -31.00
CA MET A 691 2.95 -2.07 -29.71
C MET A 691 1.54 -2.66 -29.47
N THR A 692 0.72 -2.78 -30.52
CA THR A 692 -0.66 -3.26 -30.42
C THR A 692 -0.69 -4.77 -30.23
N VAL A 693 -1.48 -5.25 -29.26
CA VAL A 693 -1.69 -6.68 -29.05
C VAL A 693 -2.37 -7.30 -30.26
N ASP A 694 -1.86 -8.45 -30.68
CA ASP A 694 -2.43 -9.25 -31.76
C ASP A 694 -3.30 -10.37 -31.18
N TYR A 695 -2.72 -11.55 -30.93
CA TYR A 695 -3.40 -12.69 -30.33
C TYR A 695 -2.54 -13.36 -29.24
N LEU A 696 -3.18 -14.20 -28.43
CA LEU A 696 -2.54 -14.91 -27.33
C LEU A 696 -1.45 -15.84 -27.87
N PHE A 697 -0.24 -15.75 -27.31
CA PHE A 697 0.77 -16.76 -27.52
C PHE A 697 0.50 -17.92 -26.55
N HIS A 698 0.74 -17.74 -25.26
CA HIS A 698 0.42 -18.76 -24.25
C HIS A 698 0.20 -18.14 -22.87
N GLU A 699 -0.51 -18.88 -22.02
CA GLU A 699 -0.63 -18.62 -20.59
C GLU A 699 0.44 -19.41 -19.83
N LEU A 700 0.96 -18.85 -18.74
CA LEU A 700 1.92 -19.51 -17.85
C LEU A 700 1.15 -20.24 -16.74
N GLU A 701 1.26 -21.55 -16.69
CA GLU A 701 0.76 -22.38 -15.59
C GLU A 701 1.90 -22.65 -14.60
N PHE A 702 1.88 -21.97 -13.46
CA PHE A 702 2.82 -22.21 -12.36
C PHE A 702 2.53 -23.55 -11.68
N ARG A 703 3.60 -24.30 -11.41
CA ARG A 703 3.55 -25.61 -10.76
C ARG A 703 4.17 -25.55 -9.36
N GLY A 704 3.64 -26.37 -8.46
CA GLY A 704 4.00 -26.42 -7.05
C GLY A 704 5.45 -26.79 -6.79
N ARG A 705 5.85 -26.69 -5.53
CA ARG A 705 7.19 -27.03 -5.05
C ARG A 705 7.41 -28.54 -5.22
N SER A 706 8.06 -28.97 -6.29
CA SER A 706 8.46 -30.37 -6.45
C SER A 706 9.34 -30.78 -5.26
N VAL A 707 8.82 -31.64 -4.38
CA VAL A 707 9.56 -32.18 -3.24
C VAL A 707 10.52 -33.23 -3.75
N GLY A 708 11.77 -32.82 -4.01
CA GLY A 708 12.91 -33.71 -4.15
C GLY A 708 13.08 -34.39 -5.51
N VAL A 709 14.35 -34.44 -5.93
CA VAL A 709 14.94 -35.45 -6.81
C VAL A 709 14.27 -35.60 -8.18
N ASP A 710 14.51 -34.63 -9.04
CA ASP A 710 15.23 -34.83 -10.30
C ASP A 710 15.28 -33.46 -10.99
N GLY A 711 16.48 -33.04 -11.39
CA GLY A 711 16.65 -31.85 -12.22
C GLY A 711 15.78 -32.03 -13.45
N GLY A 712 14.61 -31.39 -13.48
CA GLY A 712 13.63 -31.58 -14.54
C GLY A 712 14.35 -31.49 -15.88
N GLU A 713 14.37 -32.60 -16.62
CA GLU A 713 15.18 -32.74 -17.81
C GLU A 713 14.98 -31.51 -18.70
N GLY A 714 16.07 -30.77 -18.88
CA GLY A 714 16.09 -29.64 -19.76
C GLY A 714 16.18 -28.23 -19.17
N PHE A 715 17.13 -27.99 -18.27
CA PHE A 715 17.97 -26.78 -18.32
C PHE A 715 19.42 -27.32 -18.26
N GLU A 716 20.39 -26.86 -19.09
CA GLU A 716 21.73 -27.49 -19.13
C GLU A 716 22.34 -27.59 -17.72
N GLU A 717 22.85 -28.78 -17.37
CA GLU A 717 23.60 -29.07 -16.14
C GLU A 717 24.90 -28.25 -16.13
N GLY A 718 24.81 -27.02 -15.64
CA GLY A 718 25.95 -26.09 -15.59
C GLY A 718 25.98 -25.18 -14.36
N VAL A 719 24.94 -25.20 -13.52
CA VAL A 719 24.95 -24.59 -12.19
C VAL A 719 24.16 -25.53 -11.30
N GLY A 720 24.84 -26.26 -10.42
CA GLY A 720 24.16 -27.05 -9.39
C GLY A 720 23.33 -26.11 -8.55
N ASP A 721 22.00 -26.18 -8.66
CA ASP A 721 21.03 -25.85 -7.61
C ASP A 721 19.60 -26.14 -8.13
N GLY A 722 18.94 -27.13 -7.52
CA GLY A 722 17.55 -27.49 -7.78
C GLY A 722 16.57 -26.50 -7.17
N GLY A 723 16.48 -25.28 -7.73
CA GLY A 723 15.63 -24.21 -7.20
C GLY A 723 14.88 -23.38 -8.25
N GLY A 724 13.90 -22.61 -7.79
CA GLY A 724 13.09 -21.68 -8.60
C GLY A 724 11.65 -22.13 -8.84
N TRP A 725 10.77 -21.16 -9.12
CA TRP A 725 9.39 -21.43 -9.54
C TRP A 725 9.35 -21.86 -11.01
N MET A 726 8.67 -22.97 -11.28
CA MET A 726 8.51 -23.51 -12.64
C MET A 726 7.15 -23.13 -13.21
N ALA A 727 7.10 -22.77 -14.48
CA ALA A 727 5.86 -22.61 -15.21
C ALA A 727 5.94 -23.25 -16.60
N ILE A 728 4.81 -23.74 -17.11
CA ILE A 728 4.70 -24.29 -18.46
C ILE A 728 3.64 -23.53 -19.25
N GLY A 729 3.82 -23.45 -20.56
CA GLY A 729 2.78 -23.00 -21.49
C GLY A 729 2.69 -23.93 -22.68
N HIS A 730 1.70 -23.70 -23.53
CA HIS A 730 1.50 -24.44 -24.77
C HIS A 730 0.89 -23.50 -25.81
N HIS A 731 1.41 -23.53 -27.03
CA HIS A 731 0.85 -22.80 -28.17
C HIS A 731 1.01 -23.60 -29.46
N LEU A 732 -0.09 -23.78 -30.19
CA LEU A 732 -0.08 -24.34 -31.53
C LEU A 732 -0.16 -23.19 -32.54
N CYS A 733 0.89 -22.99 -33.34
CA CYS A 733 0.92 -22.01 -34.41
C CYS A 733 0.89 -22.75 -35.76
N GLU A 734 -0.28 -22.75 -36.41
CA GLU A 734 -0.53 -23.54 -37.63
C GLU A 734 -0.25 -25.03 -37.42
N GLU A 735 0.91 -25.52 -37.88
CA GLU A 735 1.37 -26.92 -37.76
C GLU A 735 2.53 -27.10 -36.76
N ASP A 736 3.02 -26.02 -36.13
CA ASP A 736 4.15 -26.05 -35.19
C ASP A 736 3.66 -25.98 -33.72
N ASP A 737 4.05 -26.99 -32.92
CA ASP A 737 3.80 -27.05 -31.48
C ASP A 737 4.94 -26.37 -30.72
N TYR A 738 4.59 -25.35 -29.92
CA TYR A 738 5.49 -24.64 -29.02
C TYR A 738 5.17 -25.02 -27.56
N THR A 739 6.12 -25.68 -26.91
CA THR A 739 6.05 -25.98 -25.48
C THR A 739 7.10 -25.18 -24.69
N PRO A 740 6.76 -23.96 -24.22
CA PRO A 740 7.64 -23.20 -23.35
C PRO A 740 7.68 -23.74 -21.92
N LYS A 741 8.89 -23.80 -21.36
CA LYS A 741 9.16 -24.07 -19.94
C LYS A 741 9.92 -22.89 -19.34
N TYR A 742 9.44 -22.37 -18.22
CA TYR A 742 10.03 -21.24 -17.51
C TYR A 742 10.60 -21.68 -16.16
N ARG A 743 11.66 -20.99 -15.74
CA ARG A 743 12.19 -21.06 -14.37
C ARG A 743 12.43 -19.64 -13.86
N PHE A 744 11.87 -19.30 -12.71
CA PHE A 744 12.02 -17.99 -12.05
C PHE A 744 12.73 -18.16 -10.70
N MET A 745 13.90 -17.54 -10.52
CA MET A 745 14.70 -17.64 -9.28
C MET A 745 14.63 -16.34 -8.49
N PHE A 746 13.96 -16.39 -7.35
CA PHE A 746 13.77 -15.25 -6.47
C PHE A 746 14.89 -15.11 -5.43
N ALA A 747 15.05 -13.90 -4.93
CA ALA A 747 15.67 -13.60 -3.66
C ALA A 747 14.76 -12.58 -2.98
N GLY A 748 14.00 -13.02 -1.99
CA GLY A 748 12.92 -12.17 -1.46
C GLY A 748 11.85 -11.90 -2.52
N THR A 749 11.50 -10.62 -2.71
CA THR A 749 10.60 -10.14 -3.79
C THR A 749 11.34 -9.86 -5.10
N ALA A 750 12.67 -9.77 -5.07
CA ALA A 750 13.46 -9.53 -6.28
C ALA A 750 13.63 -10.83 -7.08
N LEU A 751 13.37 -10.75 -8.39
CA LEU A 751 13.74 -11.81 -9.33
C LEU A 751 15.22 -11.61 -9.71
N ARG A 752 16.06 -12.63 -9.49
CA ARG A 752 17.51 -12.56 -9.75
C ARG A 752 17.87 -12.99 -11.16
N LYS A 753 17.22 -14.05 -11.61
CA LYS A 753 17.37 -14.62 -12.94
C LYS A 753 16.09 -15.37 -13.26
N PHE A 754 15.70 -15.35 -14.52
CA PHE A 754 14.73 -16.28 -15.04
C PHE A 754 15.22 -16.82 -16.38
N GLY A 755 14.71 -17.97 -16.77
CA GLY A 755 15.04 -18.59 -18.04
C GLY A 755 13.79 -19.11 -18.73
N VAL A 756 13.85 -19.18 -20.05
CA VAL A 756 12.81 -19.79 -20.87
C VAL A 756 13.40 -20.75 -21.88
N ARG A 757 12.86 -21.96 -21.90
CA ARG A 757 13.17 -22.96 -22.90
C ARG A 757 11.97 -23.17 -23.80
N TYR A 758 12.18 -23.11 -25.10
CA TYR A 758 11.20 -23.52 -26.09
C TYR A 758 11.63 -24.83 -26.73
N GLN A 759 10.72 -25.79 -26.77
CA GLN A 759 10.79 -26.93 -27.68
C GLN A 759 9.77 -26.69 -28.79
N VAL A 760 10.22 -26.68 -30.04
CA VAL A 760 9.38 -26.43 -31.21
C VAL A 760 9.42 -27.63 -32.13
N VAL A 761 8.26 -28.23 -32.39
CA VAL A 761 8.11 -29.41 -33.25
C VAL A 761 7.00 -29.15 -34.27
N GLY A 762 7.35 -29.18 -35.55
CA GLY A 762 6.40 -29.17 -36.64
C GLY A 762 7.03 -29.61 -37.96
N PRO A 763 6.25 -29.65 -39.05
CA PRO A 763 6.68 -30.24 -40.32
C PRO A 763 7.87 -29.53 -40.97
N LYS A 764 8.05 -28.23 -40.67
CA LYS A 764 9.11 -27.37 -41.23
C LYS A 764 10.03 -26.75 -40.17
N LYS A 765 9.76 -26.97 -38.87
CA LYS A 765 10.57 -26.45 -37.77
C LYS A 765 10.84 -27.55 -36.74
N ASN A 766 12.12 -27.75 -36.41
CA ASN A 766 12.52 -28.64 -35.33
C ASN A 766 13.75 -28.05 -34.65
N TYR A 767 13.53 -27.30 -33.57
CA TYR A 767 14.61 -26.64 -32.85
C TYR A 767 14.28 -26.50 -31.37
N SER A 768 15.32 -26.33 -30.57
CA SER A 768 15.21 -25.95 -29.16
C SER A 768 15.94 -24.64 -28.92
N THR A 769 15.36 -23.75 -28.13
CA THR A 769 16.05 -22.56 -27.64
C THR A 769 16.04 -22.53 -26.13
N GLU A 770 17.13 -22.09 -25.53
CA GLU A 770 17.26 -21.86 -24.09
C GLU A 770 17.78 -20.46 -23.87
N THR A 771 17.03 -19.67 -23.10
CA THR A 771 17.26 -18.26 -22.79
C THR A 771 17.51 -18.10 -21.31
#